data_AF-A0A1X6N3G9-F1
#
_entry.id   AF-A0A1X6N3G9-F1
#
_cell.length_a   1.000
_cell.length_b   1.000
_cell.length_c   1.000
_cell.angle_alpha   90.00
_cell.angle_beta   90.00
_cell.angle_gamma   90.00
#
_symmetry.space_group_name_H-M   'P 1'
#
loop_
_entity.id
_entity.type
_entity.pdbx_description
1 polymer ?
#
loop_
_entity_poly.entity_id
_entity_poly.type
_entity_poly.pdbx_seq_one_letter_code
_entity_poly.pdbx_strand_id
1 'polypeptide(L)'
;MVVLVPFVVLLSATFPLHPESFLEGSFIVARVAEALPFLGIGRTKDVTRRTIQPLPRDALTYGIRRDRDNTGARTLTGASYTDTTNMTVEACVNYCIQQEFVYAGVEYASQCFCGNGIDNGGTLANASDCNFQCAGDASETCGAGNRLNVYWSGVQPPAPPITVPSIGLWQSLGCYSDSVNARTLAVTPAVTGDVDIESWYPLAGAEYADQCYCGLEFDNGGAPIAISDCNMACAGNSSEFCGGPNALNVYNYTGTLPHEPQPPGGGGGGGGGGGGTSSSVYPVTSGLPAPWQYAACYVDNVNGRVFANELPDNQNLTVESCIANCTAENYTLAGLEYSVQCFCGDNLVNGAVTADESDCNMGCGGNATEACGGPNRLSVYTSTGNVTAYPVSIVLNTSLPGQWQYQGCLDIYLDLREPGANRTFPYQNIWTDNNTVEACLNQCALFGYPAAGMEYGDECWCGDVSDVIQYSPGFSAESDCSMPCSGDPLHLCGGPERLQLYYWNGGLQTWHTPANTGRYEFLIGGVVVPLLATVGINGKVAFLEKWGTSEYENSTGAYELDLSLVDNFDLAWRTMHLLPDGRVLISGSDPETPGYPEEMRVEVYIPPYLTQGFIQPNVSVEQNDWDYGGTYTITVTLYQGTTDTMRVSLLAATSSTHGNNMGSRTIFPEFSCNGNTCTVTAPPNQYVSPPAWHQLFVLDGPTPSHSQWVRIGGDPGELGNWPDFPDFTRPGVGPL
;
A
#
# COMPACT_ATOMS: atom_id res chain seq x y z
N MET A 1 37.78 -15.82 1.88
CA MET A 1 36.92 -16.61 2.79
C MET A 1 35.82 -15.67 3.28
N VAL A 2 34.53 -15.90 3.06
CA VAL A 2 33.85 -16.99 2.34
C VAL A 2 32.83 -16.37 1.37
N VAL A 3 32.66 -16.97 0.19
CA VAL A 3 31.62 -16.60 -0.78
C VAL A 3 30.37 -17.42 -0.50
N LEU A 4 29.18 -16.82 -0.58
CA LEU A 4 27.92 -17.54 -0.66
C LEU A 4 27.19 -17.15 -1.95
N VAL A 5 26.80 -18.17 -2.71
CA VAL A 5 26.13 -18.09 -4.01
C VAL A 5 24.68 -18.54 -3.81
N PRO A 6 23.67 -17.86 -4.38
CA PRO A 6 22.29 -18.37 -4.38
C PRO A 6 22.13 -19.53 -5.37
N PHE A 7 21.56 -20.64 -4.92
CA PHE A 7 21.17 -21.76 -5.78
C PHE A 7 19.82 -21.49 -6.46
N VAL A 8 19.76 -21.62 -7.78
CA VAL A 8 18.50 -21.75 -8.54
C VAL A 8 18.43 -23.17 -9.09
N VAL A 9 17.36 -23.90 -8.75
CA VAL A 9 17.13 -25.27 -9.23
C VAL A 9 16.19 -25.24 -10.43
N LEU A 10 16.74 -25.48 -11.61
CA LEU A 10 15.97 -25.73 -12.83
C LEU A 10 15.62 -27.23 -12.91
N LEU A 11 14.32 -27.54 -12.99
CA LEU A 11 13.80 -28.89 -13.22
C LEU A 11 13.31 -28.98 -14.66
N SER A 12 14.06 -29.68 -15.51
CA SER A 12 13.73 -29.91 -16.91
C SER A 12 12.88 -31.17 -17.06
N ALA A 13 11.74 -31.04 -17.77
CA ALA A 13 10.95 -32.17 -18.24
C ALA A 13 10.42 -31.88 -19.65
N THR A 14 10.88 -32.65 -20.63
CA THR A 14 10.44 -32.61 -22.03
C THR A 14 9.47 -33.76 -22.32
N PHE A 15 8.42 -33.52 -23.13
CA PHE A 15 7.82 -34.41 -24.14
C PHE A 15 6.58 -33.73 -24.79
N PRO A 16 6.02 -34.19 -25.93
CA PRO A 16 5.64 -33.28 -27.03
C PRO A 16 4.12 -33.11 -27.31
N LEU A 17 3.82 -32.37 -28.37
CA LEU A 17 2.53 -31.74 -28.73
C LEU A 17 1.43 -32.64 -29.37
N HIS A 18 0.17 -32.31 -29.03
CA HIS A 18 -1.06 -32.29 -29.87
C HIS A 18 -1.68 -33.60 -30.45
N PRO A 19 -2.99 -33.60 -30.87
CA PRO A 19 -4.13 -32.74 -30.48
C PRO A 19 -5.49 -33.51 -30.28
N GLU A 20 -6.58 -32.73 -30.16
CA GLU A 20 -8.02 -33.06 -30.36
C GLU A 20 -8.89 -33.64 -29.22
N SER A 21 -10.21 -33.42 -29.40
CA SER A 21 -11.28 -33.32 -28.40
C SER A 21 -12.28 -34.50 -28.45
N PHE A 22 -13.03 -34.76 -27.36
CA PHE A 22 -14.51 -34.74 -27.29
C PHE A 22 -15.10 -35.31 -25.96
N LEU A 23 -16.30 -34.80 -25.67
CA LEU A 23 -17.34 -35.03 -24.63
C LEU A 23 -17.47 -36.38 -23.85
N GLU A 24 -18.01 -36.21 -22.63
CA GLU A 24 -18.99 -37.05 -21.88
C GLU A 24 -18.67 -38.49 -21.42
N GLY A 25 -19.15 -38.84 -20.21
CA GLY A 25 -19.49 -40.23 -19.83
C GLY A 25 -19.06 -40.72 -18.43
N SER A 26 -20.02 -40.89 -17.52
CA SER A 26 -19.79 -41.33 -16.13
C SER A 26 -19.77 -42.88 -15.93
N PHE A 27 -19.27 -43.31 -14.75
CA PHE A 27 -19.60 -44.57 -14.04
C PHE A 27 -19.00 -45.94 -14.50
N ILE A 28 -18.03 -46.50 -13.73
CA ILE A 28 -18.23 -47.67 -12.81
C ILE A 28 -16.94 -48.17 -12.12
N VAL A 29 -17.12 -48.51 -10.84
CA VAL A 29 -16.27 -49.14 -9.82
C VAL A 29 -15.42 -50.37 -10.24
N ALA A 30 -14.17 -50.43 -9.78
CA ALA A 30 -13.53 -51.68 -9.30
C ALA A 30 -12.49 -51.40 -8.20
N ARG A 31 -12.45 -52.23 -7.16
CA ARG A 31 -11.51 -52.11 -6.01
C ARG A 31 -10.25 -52.96 -6.23
N VAL A 32 -9.11 -52.48 -5.72
CA VAL A 32 -8.12 -53.35 -5.04
C VAL A 32 -7.60 -52.64 -3.79
N ALA A 33 -7.88 -53.22 -2.63
CA ALA A 33 -7.07 -53.09 -1.42
C ALA A 33 -6.23 -54.40 -1.32
N GLU A 34 -5.17 -54.58 -0.54
CA GLU A 34 -4.72 -54.01 0.74
C GLU A 34 -3.19 -54.16 0.85
N ALA A 35 -2.50 -53.39 1.71
CA ALA A 35 -1.34 -53.84 2.53
C ALA A 35 -0.69 -52.69 3.35
N LEU A 36 -1.14 -52.53 4.60
CA LEU A 36 -0.37 -51.95 5.73
C LEU A 36 0.36 -53.13 6.45
N PRO A 37 1.04 -53.01 7.63
CA PRO A 37 1.27 -51.88 8.56
C PRO A 37 2.75 -51.71 9.00
N PHE A 38 3.15 -50.66 9.73
CA PHE A 38 3.16 -50.48 11.21
C PHE A 38 4.03 -49.23 11.50
N LEU A 39 3.96 -48.42 12.56
CA LEU A 39 3.09 -48.20 13.75
C LEU A 39 2.85 -46.65 13.80
N GLY A 40 2.08 -45.96 14.66
CA GLY A 40 1.57 -46.14 16.04
C GLY A 40 1.97 -44.86 16.82
N ILE A 41 1.18 -44.20 17.68
CA ILE A 41 -0.11 -44.45 18.34
C ILE A 41 -0.79 -43.08 18.61
N GLY A 42 -2.13 -42.94 18.47
CA GLY A 42 -2.82 -41.68 18.80
C GLY A 42 -4.36 -41.73 18.69
N ARG A 43 -5.02 -42.08 19.79
CA ARG A 43 -6.48 -42.27 20.06
C ARG A 43 -7.54 -41.66 19.10
N THR A 44 -8.56 -42.48 18.85
CA THR A 44 -9.83 -42.19 18.16
C THR A 44 -10.81 -41.32 18.96
N LYS A 45 -11.51 -40.39 18.28
CA LYS A 45 -12.89 -40.00 18.60
C LYS A 45 -13.84 -40.59 17.55
N ASP A 46 -15.05 -40.98 17.95
CA ASP A 46 -16.05 -41.55 17.06
C ASP A 46 -16.52 -40.55 15.99
N VAL A 47 -16.48 -40.96 14.72
CA VAL A 47 -17.19 -40.29 13.63
C VAL A 47 -18.28 -41.23 13.12
N THR A 48 -19.45 -41.16 13.75
CA THR A 48 -20.68 -41.67 13.15
C THR A 48 -21.01 -40.80 11.94
N ARG A 49 -20.73 -41.30 10.73
CA ARG A 49 -21.22 -40.67 9.48
C ARG A 49 -22.74 -40.50 9.57
N ARG A 50 -23.22 -39.27 9.78
CA ARG A 50 -24.60 -38.91 9.45
C ARG A 50 -24.72 -38.91 7.93
N THR A 51 -25.46 -39.88 7.39
CA THR A 51 -25.82 -39.88 5.97
C THR A 51 -26.78 -38.73 5.73
N ILE A 52 -26.34 -37.70 4.99
CA ILE A 52 -27.22 -36.60 4.58
C ILE A 52 -28.20 -37.16 3.54
N GLN A 53 -29.49 -37.16 3.86
CA GLN A 53 -30.54 -37.23 2.85
C GLN A 53 -30.85 -35.82 2.36
N PRO A 54 -31.19 -35.62 1.07
CA PRO A 54 -31.71 -34.34 0.62
C PRO A 54 -33.00 -34.03 1.39
N LEU A 55 -33.07 -32.86 2.00
CA LEU A 55 -34.29 -32.40 2.67
C LEU A 55 -35.40 -32.16 1.63
N PRO A 56 -36.66 -32.52 1.92
CA PRO A 56 -37.77 -32.24 1.01
C PRO A 56 -38.05 -30.73 0.94
N ARG A 57 -38.76 -30.31 -0.13
CA ARG A 57 -39.16 -28.91 -0.43
C ARG A 57 -39.96 -28.18 0.65
N ASP A 58 -40.26 -28.83 1.77
CA ASP A 58 -41.10 -28.35 2.87
C ASP A 58 -40.28 -28.09 4.15
N ALA A 59 -39.02 -27.67 4.02
CA ALA A 59 -38.24 -27.15 5.15
C ALA A 59 -38.99 -25.95 5.75
N LEU A 60 -39.53 -26.13 6.96
CA LEU A 60 -40.49 -25.21 7.60
C LEU A 60 -40.00 -23.76 7.57
N THR A 61 -40.62 -22.96 6.71
CA THR A 61 -40.36 -21.53 6.61
C THR A 61 -40.73 -20.88 7.95
N TYR A 62 -39.72 -20.44 8.70
CA TYR A 62 -39.93 -19.86 10.04
C TYR A 62 -40.46 -18.41 9.99
N GLY A 63 -40.67 -17.91 8.77
CA GLY A 63 -41.27 -16.63 8.44
C GLY A 63 -40.21 -15.58 8.09
N ILE A 64 -40.61 -14.65 7.24
CA ILE A 64 -39.78 -13.53 6.80
C ILE A 64 -39.52 -12.58 7.98
N ARG A 65 -38.29 -12.09 8.12
CA ARG A 65 -37.87 -11.18 9.21
C ARG A 65 -37.44 -9.83 8.65
N ARG A 66 -37.63 -8.75 9.42
CA ARG A 66 -36.88 -7.51 9.18
C ARG A 66 -35.46 -7.72 9.65
N ASP A 67 -34.49 -7.52 8.77
CA ASP A 67 -33.11 -7.32 9.18
C ASP A 67 -32.80 -5.82 9.31
N ARG A 68 -31.61 -5.48 9.80
CA ARG A 68 -31.03 -4.13 9.69
C ARG A 68 -29.66 -4.25 9.03
N ASP A 69 -29.47 -3.53 7.93
CA ASP A 69 -28.21 -3.50 7.15
C ASP A 69 -27.06 -2.74 7.84
N ASN A 70 -26.84 -2.98 9.13
CA ASN A 70 -25.62 -2.59 9.84
C ASN A 70 -24.90 -3.88 10.26
N THR A 71 -23.62 -3.99 9.90
CA THR A 71 -22.77 -5.16 10.19
C THR A 71 -22.68 -5.50 11.68
N GLY A 72 -22.91 -4.53 12.59
CA GLY A 72 -23.01 -4.77 14.03
C GLY A 72 -24.40 -5.13 14.58
N ALA A 73 -25.43 -5.35 13.74
CA ALA A 73 -26.81 -5.50 14.20
C ALA A 73 -27.69 -6.51 13.41
N ARG A 74 -27.08 -7.50 12.74
CA ARG A 74 -27.79 -8.48 11.90
C ARG A 74 -28.66 -9.48 12.68
N THR A 75 -29.72 -9.97 12.05
CA THR A 75 -30.71 -10.89 12.64
C THR A 75 -30.18 -12.32 12.81
N LEU A 76 -29.28 -12.76 11.91
CA LEU A 76 -28.52 -13.99 12.03
C LEU A 76 -27.04 -13.63 12.11
N THR A 77 -26.37 -14.05 13.18
CA THR A 77 -25.06 -13.56 13.62
C THR A 77 -23.91 -14.56 13.40
N GLY A 78 -24.20 -15.73 12.84
CA GLY A 78 -23.23 -16.80 12.58
C GLY A 78 -22.53 -16.68 11.23
N ALA A 79 -22.08 -17.82 10.69
CA ALA A 79 -21.36 -17.88 9.42
C ALA A 79 -22.16 -17.26 8.25
N SER A 80 -21.49 -16.66 7.28
CA SER A 80 -22.14 -16.01 6.13
C SER A 80 -21.25 -16.04 4.88
N TYR A 81 -21.87 -15.95 3.71
CA TYR A 81 -21.18 -15.76 2.43
C TYR A 81 -22.08 -15.02 1.41
N THR A 82 -21.47 -14.52 0.34
CA THR A 82 -22.18 -13.90 -0.80
C THR A 82 -21.79 -14.60 -2.09
N ASP A 83 -22.77 -14.91 -2.95
CA ASP A 83 -22.57 -15.40 -4.31
C ASP A 83 -23.55 -14.67 -5.24
N THR A 84 -23.01 -13.85 -6.15
CA THR A 84 -23.78 -13.01 -7.06
C THR A 84 -24.31 -13.76 -8.29
N THR A 85 -24.01 -15.04 -8.44
CA THR A 85 -24.29 -15.83 -9.66
C THR A 85 -25.00 -17.16 -9.38
N ASN A 86 -24.67 -17.86 -8.29
CA ASN A 86 -25.19 -19.23 -8.02
C ASN A 86 -25.95 -19.36 -6.68
N MET A 87 -26.31 -18.26 -6.03
CA MET A 87 -27.09 -18.31 -4.78
C MET A 87 -28.48 -18.94 -5.00
N THR A 88 -28.78 -20.02 -4.29
CA THR A 88 -30.14 -20.60 -4.13
C THR A 88 -30.44 -20.80 -2.65
N VAL A 89 -31.71 -21.02 -2.31
CA VAL A 89 -32.13 -21.34 -0.94
C VAL A 89 -31.43 -22.61 -0.44
N GLU A 90 -31.34 -23.67 -1.26
CA GLU A 90 -30.64 -24.89 -0.86
C GLU A 90 -29.14 -24.70 -0.71
N ALA A 91 -28.50 -23.86 -1.53
CA ALA A 91 -27.07 -23.56 -1.37
C ALA A 91 -26.81 -22.97 0.04
N CYS A 92 -27.60 -21.98 0.44
CA CYS A 92 -27.49 -21.36 1.76
C CYS A 92 -27.85 -22.31 2.90
N VAL A 93 -28.96 -23.05 2.79
CA VAL A 93 -29.40 -24.02 3.83
C VAL A 93 -28.35 -25.13 4.01
N ASN A 94 -27.81 -25.68 2.92
CA ASN A 94 -26.78 -26.71 2.99
C ASN A 94 -25.47 -26.18 3.59
N TYR A 95 -25.09 -24.93 3.29
CA TYR A 95 -23.94 -24.28 3.92
C TYR A 95 -24.14 -24.14 5.44
N CYS A 96 -25.27 -23.59 5.89
CA CYS A 96 -25.52 -23.41 7.32
C CYS A 96 -25.61 -24.74 8.10
N ILE A 97 -26.17 -25.80 7.50
CA ILE A 97 -26.17 -27.14 8.09
C ILE A 97 -24.75 -27.72 8.17
N GLN A 98 -23.88 -27.48 7.18
CA GLN A 98 -22.48 -27.89 7.23
C GLN A 98 -21.66 -27.12 8.28
N GLN A 99 -22.05 -25.87 8.57
CA GLN A 99 -21.51 -25.06 9.67
C GLN A 99 -22.22 -25.30 11.01
N GLU A 100 -23.02 -26.37 11.13
CA GLU A 100 -23.75 -26.80 12.34
C GLU A 100 -24.78 -25.80 12.91
N PHE A 101 -25.22 -24.81 12.13
CA PHE A 101 -26.25 -23.84 12.53
C PHE A 101 -27.69 -24.35 12.30
N VAL A 102 -28.63 -23.99 13.19
CA VAL A 102 -30.04 -24.42 13.08
C VAL A 102 -30.92 -23.54 12.19
N TYR A 103 -30.53 -22.28 11.95
CA TYR A 103 -31.18 -21.34 11.03
C TYR A 103 -30.27 -20.97 9.86
N ALA A 104 -30.90 -20.78 8.70
CA ALA A 104 -30.32 -20.21 7.50
C ALA A 104 -31.21 -19.06 7.01
N GLY A 105 -30.62 -18.01 6.44
CA GLY A 105 -31.33 -16.84 5.94
C GLY A 105 -30.70 -16.32 4.65
N VAL A 106 -31.54 -16.02 3.66
CA VAL A 106 -31.09 -15.41 2.39
C VAL A 106 -31.61 -13.98 2.25
N GLU A 107 -30.73 -13.08 1.82
CA GLU A 107 -30.97 -11.65 1.63
C GLU A 107 -30.43 -11.18 0.26
N TYR A 108 -30.96 -10.05 -0.22
CA TYR A 108 -30.42 -9.29 -1.36
C TYR A 108 -30.05 -10.13 -2.61
N ALA A 109 -30.89 -11.11 -2.97
CA ALA A 109 -30.71 -12.06 -4.08
C ALA A 109 -29.48 -13.00 -3.99
N SER A 110 -28.49 -12.69 -3.15
CA SER A 110 -27.11 -13.15 -3.32
C SER A 110 -26.38 -13.41 -2.00
N GLN A 111 -26.98 -13.09 -0.85
CA GLN A 111 -26.34 -13.18 0.46
C GLN A 111 -26.95 -14.32 1.28
N CYS A 112 -26.11 -15.05 2.01
CA CYS A 112 -26.49 -16.11 2.92
C CYS A 112 -25.94 -15.86 4.32
N PHE A 113 -26.78 -16.01 5.34
CA PHE A 113 -26.46 -15.84 6.75
C PHE A 113 -26.95 -17.05 7.56
N CYS A 114 -26.16 -17.50 8.51
CA CYS A 114 -26.47 -18.63 9.40
C CYS A 114 -26.64 -18.16 10.84
N GLY A 115 -27.37 -18.89 11.66
CA GLY A 115 -27.49 -18.55 13.08
C GLY A 115 -28.14 -19.63 13.93
N ASN A 116 -28.02 -19.50 15.25
CA ASN A 116 -28.67 -20.38 16.22
C ASN A 116 -29.82 -19.70 16.99
N GLY A 117 -29.92 -18.38 16.91
CA GLY A 117 -31.02 -17.56 17.42
C GLY A 117 -31.62 -16.64 16.36
N ILE A 118 -32.58 -15.81 16.77
CA ILE A 118 -33.08 -14.66 16.02
C ILE A 118 -32.69 -13.43 16.85
N ASP A 119 -31.58 -12.80 16.49
CA ASP A 119 -30.90 -11.82 17.33
C ASP A 119 -31.32 -10.38 16.96
N ASN A 120 -30.77 -9.40 17.67
CA ASN A 120 -30.87 -7.96 17.37
C ASN A 120 -32.29 -7.40 17.12
N GLY A 121 -33.32 -8.06 17.66
CA GLY A 121 -34.72 -7.65 17.53
C GLY A 121 -35.39 -8.08 16.23
N GLY A 122 -34.92 -9.13 15.57
CA GLY A 122 -35.51 -9.69 14.34
C GLY A 122 -36.99 -10.06 14.49
N THR A 123 -37.88 -9.20 13.99
CA THR A 123 -39.34 -9.38 14.06
C THR A 123 -39.91 -9.92 12.74
N LEU A 124 -41.02 -10.67 12.84
CA LEU A 124 -41.79 -11.12 11.68
C LEU A 124 -42.24 -9.93 10.82
N ALA A 125 -41.93 -9.99 9.53
CA ALA A 125 -42.37 -9.07 8.49
C ALA A 125 -43.38 -9.76 7.56
N ASN A 126 -44.02 -8.99 6.68
CA ASN A 126 -45.02 -9.53 5.76
C ASN A 126 -44.33 -10.38 4.68
N ALA A 127 -44.97 -11.46 4.24
CA ALA A 127 -44.39 -12.38 3.28
C ALA A 127 -44.15 -11.75 1.90
N SER A 128 -44.87 -10.68 1.57
CA SER A 128 -44.69 -9.88 0.36
C SER A 128 -43.46 -8.95 0.38
N ASP A 129 -42.83 -8.74 1.55
CA ASP A 129 -41.70 -7.81 1.67
C ASP A 129 -40.39 -8.41 1.13
N CYS A 130 -40.28 -9.74 1.07
CA CYS A 130 -39.22 -10.40 0.32
C CYS A 130 -39.70 -10.59 -1.12
N ASN A 131 -39.05 -9.91 -2.05
CA ASN A 131 -39.45 -9.86 -3.46
C ASN A 131 -38.25 -9.96 -4.42
N PHE A 132 -37.03 -10.19 -3.91
CA PHE A 132 -35.86 -10.43 -4.75
C PHE A 132 -35.81 -11.92 -5.13
N GLN A 133 -35.52 -12.18 -6.40
CA GLN A 133 -35.29 -13.53 -6.91
C GLN A 133 -33.87 -13.97 -6.54
N CYS A 134 -33.64 -15.27 -6.29
CA CYS A 134 -32.30 -15.77 -6.02
C CYS A 134 -31.42 -15.72 -7.29
N ALA A 135 -30.15 -15.35 -7.16
CA ALA A 135 -29.24 -15.17 -8.29
C ALA A 135 -29.02 -16.45 -9.11
N GLY A 136 -28.96 -17.61 -8.44
CA GLY A 136 -28.80 -18.93 -9.05
C GLY A 136 -30.12 -19.64 -9.41
N ASP A 137 -31.26 -19.24 -8.85
CA ASP A 137 -32.58 -19.76 -9.23
C ASP A 137 -33.67 -18.68 -9.12
N ALA A 138 -34.09 -18.16 -10.28
CA ALA A 138 -35.11 -17.13 -10.36
C ALA A 138 -36.54 -17.61 -10.00
N SER A 139 -36.75 -18.91 -9.76
CA SER A 139 -38.02 -19.45 -9.24
C SER A 139 -38.15 -19.34 -7.72
N GLU A 140 -37.07 -18.98 -7.03
CA GLU A 140 -37.01 -18.82 -5.58
C GLU A 140 -36.97 -17.35 -5.13
N THR A 141 -37.23 -17.09 -3.85
CA THR A 141 -37.18 -15.75 -3.24
C THR A 141 -36.03 -15.66 -2.23
N CYS A 142 -35.06 -14.79 -2.51
CA CYS A 142 -33.89 -14.52 -1.68
C CYS A 142 -33.95 -13.11 -1.07
N GLY A 143 -34.92 -12.91 -0.17
CA GLY A 143 -35.04 -11.71 0.63
C GLY A 143 -35.49 -10.45 -0.11
N ALA A 144 -35.08 -9.31 0.42
CA ALA A 144 -34.99 -7.99 -0.22
C ALA A 144 -34.01 -7.13 0.63
N GLY A 145 -33.86 -5.83 0.37
CA GLY A 145 -33.08 -4.98 1.29
C GLY A 145 -33.70 -4.91 2.69
N ASN A 146 -32.92 -5.17 3.74
CA ASN A 146 -33.36 -5.29 5.14
C ASN A 146 -34.47 -6.34 5.34
N ARG A 147 -34.45 -7.46 4.60
CA ARG A 147 -35.49 -8.49 4.61
C ARG A 147 -34.93 -9.88 4.32
N LEU A 148 -35.04 -10.74 5.34
CA LEU A 148 -34.45 -12.07 5.36
C LEU A 148 -35.54 -13.15 5.23
N ASN A 149 -35.41 -14.04 4.24
CA ASN A 149 -36.16 -15.30 4.23
C ASN A 149 -35.47 -16.30 5.16
N VAL A 150 -36.09 -16.61 6.32
CA VAL A 150 -35.48 -17.51 7.33
C VAL A 150 -36.05 -18.92 7.27
N TYR A 151 -35.14 -19.89 7.16
CA TYR A 151 -35.38 -21.33 7.12
C TYR A 151 -34.84 -21.98 8.40
N TRP A 152 -35.54 -23.00 8.89
CA TRP A 152 -35.20 -23.69 10.12
C TRP A 152 -35.05 -25.20 9.88
N SER A 153 -33.96 -25.76 10.39
CA SER A 153 -33.62 -27.19 10.28
C SER A 153 -34.57 -28.15 11.02
N GLY A 154 -35.53 -27.64 11.80
CA GLY A 154 -36.44 -28.45 12.62
C GLY A 154 -35.83 -29.00 13.92
N VAL A 155 -34.52 -28.81 14.14
CA VAL A 155 -33.84 -29.08 15.41
C VAL A 155 -34.21 -27.97 16.39
N GLN A 156 -34.62 -28.30 17.61
CA GLN A 156 -34.97 -27.28 18.61
C GLN A 156 -33.79 -26.29 18.76
N PRO A 157 -34.00 -24.98 18.58
CA PRO A 157 -32.93 -24.02 18.78
C PRO A 157 -32.33 -24.14 20.18
N PRO A 158 -31.02 -23.89 20.35
CA PRO A 158 -30.42 -23.77 21.67
C PRO A 158 -31.25 -22.83 22.56
N ALA A 159 -31.23 -23.06 23.87
CA ALA A 159 -31.82 -22.09 24.79
C ALA A 159 -31.15 -20.72 24.57
N PRO A 160 -31.89 -19.59 24.63
CA PRO A 160 -31.30 -18.28 24.45
C PRO A 160 -30.15 -18.08 25.45
N PRO A 161 -29.08 -17.36 25.08
CA PRO A 161 -27.90 -17.28 25.92
C PRO A 161 -28.24 -16.71 27.30
N ILE A 162 -27.57 -17.20 28.34
CA ILE A 162 -27.72 -16.70 29.70
C ILE A 162 -26.41 -16.12 30.21
N THR A 163 -26.49 -15.08 31.03
CA THR A 163 -25.37 -14.71 31.92
C THR A 163 -25.28 -15.76 33.01
N VAL A 164 -24.23 -16.56 33.01
CA VAL A 164 -24.10 -17.71 33.93
C VAL A 164 -23.94 -17.20 35.36
N PRO A 165 -24.82 -17.57 36.32
CA PRO A 165 -24.76 -17.00 37.66
C PRO A 165 -23.54 -17.48 38.48
N SER A 166 -23.02 -18.68 38.21
CA SER A 166 -21.79 -19.19 38.84
C SER A 166 -21.21 -20.39 38.08
N ILE A 167 -19.88 -20.52 38.08
CA ILE A 167 -19.13 -21.64 37.50
C ILE A 167 -18.12 -22.13 38.55
N GLY A 168 -18.39 -23.28 39.17
CA GLY A 168 -17.54 -23.81 40.25
C GLY A 168 -17.48 -22.86 41.44
N LEU A 169 -16.28 -22.33 41.72
CA LEU A 169 -16.04 -21.33 42.77
C LEU A 169 -16.17 -19.87 42.29
N TRP A 170 -16.37 -19.65 40.99
CA TRP A 170 -16.60 -18.32 40.41
C TRP A 170 -18.08 -17.94 40.48
N GLN A 171 -18.39 -16.75 40.98
CA GLN A 171 -19.74 -16.19 41.05
C GLN A 171 -19.82 -14.95 40.19
N SER A 172 -20.85 -14.82 39.34
CA SER A 172 -21.03 -13.61 38.51
C SER A 172 -21.35 -12.41 39.39
N LEU A 173 -20.64 -11.31 39.16
CA LEU A 173 -20.93 -9.98 39.69
C LEU A 173 -21.89 -9.19 38.78
N GLY A 174 -22.14 -9.67 37.55
CA GLY A 174 -22.96 -9.03 36.53
C GLY A 174 -22.14 -8.28 35.49
N CYS A 175 -22.83 -7.39 34.76
CA CYS A 175 -22.24 -6.60 33.68
C CYS A 175 -21.64 -5.28 34.21
N TYR A 176 -20.42 -4.95 33.80
CA TYR A 176 -19.69 -3.74 34.18
C TYR A 176 -19.27 -2.95 32.94
N SER A 177 -19.27 -1.62 33.04
CA SER A 177 -18.71 -0.76 31.99
C SER A 177 -17.22 -1.06 31.80
N ASP A 178 -16.76 -1.07 30.56
CA ASP A 178 -15.35 -1.17 30.20
C ASP A 178 -15.00 -0.18 29.09
N SER A 179 -13.72 0.07 28.81
CA SER A 179 -13.33 0.80 27.59
C SER A 179 -11.89 0.54 27.17
N VAL A 180 -11.62 0.60 25.87
CA VAL A 180 -10.27 0.46 25.30
C VAL A 180 -9.24 1.42 25.89
N ASN A 181 -9.66 2.62 26.31
CA ASN A 181 -8.79 3.67 26.85
C ASN A 181 -8.67 3.62 28.39
N ALA A 182 -9.54 2.86 29.06
CA ALA A 182 -9.65 2.83 30.51
C ALA A 182 -10.32 1.50 30.91
N ARG A 183 -9.51 0.44 31.01
CA ARG A 183 -9.96 -0.94 31.27
C ARG A 183 -10.32 -1.14 32.73
N THR A 184 -11.44 -1.82 32.99
CA THR A 184 -12.00 -2.13 34.30
C THR A 184 -11.31 -3.34 34.96
N LEU A 185 -10.69 -4.22 34.17
CA LEU A 185 -9.78 -5.27 34.63
C LEU A 185 -8.50 -5.21 33.78
N ALA A 186 -7.37 -4.85 34.39
CA ALA A 186 -6.17 -4.45 33.65
C ALA A 186 -5.38 -5.59 32.97
N VAL A 187 -5.56 -6.86 33.36
CA VAL A 187 -4.71 -7.97 32.87
C VAL A 187 -5.40 -8.76 31.77
N THR A 188 -4.86 -8.75 30.54
CA THR A 188 -5.29 -9.64 29.45
C THR A 188 -4.46 -10.94 29.42
N PRO A 189 -4.94 -12.09 29.93
CA PRO A 189 -4.24 -13.36 29.75
C PRO A 189 -4.22 -13.78 28.27
N ALA A 190 -3.04 -14.20 27.78
CA ALA A 190 -2.93 -14.78 26.44
C ALA A 190 -3.56 -16.18 26.40
N VAL A 191 -4.72 -16.32 25.73
CA VAL A 191 -5.49 -17.56 25.71
C VAL A 191 -5.13 -18.43 24.50
N THR A 192 -4.47 -19.57 24.71
CA THR A 192 -4.23 -20.58 23.66
C THR A 192 -4.28 -22.00 24.24
N GLY A 193 -5.43 -22.68 24.16
CA GLY A 193 -5.62 -24.08 24.58
C GLY A 193 -6.60 -24.28 25.74
N ASP A 194 -6.56 -25.47 26.37
CA ASP A 194 -7.32 -25.76 27.60
C ASP A 194 -6.82 -24.87 28.74
N VAL A 195 -7.74 -24.15 29.41
CA VAL A 195 -7.40 -23.05 30.33
C VAL A 195 -7.50 -23.48 31.80
N ASP A 196 -6.37 -23.51 32.51
CA ASP A 196 -6.36 -23.49 33.98
C ASP A 196 -6.53 -22.03 34.46
N ILE A 197 -7.77 -21.63 34.75
CA ILE A 197 -8.13 -20.28 35.22
C ILE A 197 -7.78 -20.05 36.71
N GLU A 198 -7.07 -20.98 37.35
CA GLU A 198 -6.90 -21.07 38.81
C GLU A 198 -5.44 -20.88 39.26
N SER A 199 -4.94 -19.64 39.44
CA SER A 199 -3.86 -19.45 40.44
C SER A 199 -3.52 -18.03 40.91
N TRP A 200 -3.84 -16.95 40.18
CA TRP A 200 -3.18 -15.63 40.42
C TRP A 200 -4.10 -14.44 40.68
N TYR A 201 -5.38 -14.47 40.27
CA TYR A 201 -6.30 -13.31 40.37
C TYR A 201 -7.70 -13.71 40.87
N PRO A 202 -8.35 -12.90 41.74
CA PRO A 202 -9.70 -13.17 42.24
C PRO A 202 -10.82 -12.66 41.32
N LEU A 203 -10.56 -11.71 40.42
CA LEU A 203 -11.55 -11.22 39.45
C LEU A 203 -11.17 -11.66 38.04
N ALA A 204 -12.18 -12.08 37.27
CA ALA A 204 -12.09 -12.35 35.85
C ALA A 204 -13.34 -11.81 35.14
N GLY A 205 -13.19 -11.32 33.92
CA GLY A 205 -14.32 -10.87 33.10
C GLY A 205 -14.07 -11.13 31.63
N ALA A 206 -15.14 -11.25 30.85
CA ALA A 206 -15.05 -11.36 29.39
C ALA A 206 -15.68 -10.15 28.71
N GLU A 207 -15.12 -9.73 27.57
CA GLU A 207 -15.64 -8.67 26.71
C GLU A 207 -15.90 -9.26 25.31
N TYR A 208 -16.82 -8.66 24.55
CA TYR A 208 -17.25 -9.16 23.24
C TYR A 208 -17.62 -10.66 23.29
N ALA A 209 -17.07 -11.48 22.39
CA ALA A 209 -17.35 -12.91 22.30
C ALA A 209 -16.17 -13.79 22.79
N ASP A 210 -14.95 -13.27 22.77
CA ASP A 210 -13.71 -14.06 22.85
C ASP A 210 -12.59 -13.41 23.68
N GLN A 211 -12.78 -12.19 24.22
CA GLN A 211 -11.76 -11.48 24.98
C GLN A 211 -11.92 -11.76 26.48
N CYS A 212 -10.81 -12.03 27.15
CA CYS A 212 -10.75 -12.30 28.59
C CYS A 212 -9.83 -11.30 29.29
N TYR A 213 -10.24 -10.90 30.49
CA TYR A 213 -9.55 -9.97 31.37
C TYR A 213 -9.55 -10.50 32.81
N CYS A 214 -8.55 -10.14 33.60
CA CYS A 214 -8.41 -10.50 35.01
C CYS A 214 -7.89 -9.32 35.84
N GLY A 215 -8.09 -9.36 37.15
CA GLY A 215 -7.62 -8.29 38.05
C GLY A 215 -7.68 -8.66 39.52
N LEU A 216 -7.00 -7.86 40.34
CA LEU A 216 -7.08 -7.91 41.81
C LEU A 216 -8.25 -7.04 42.33
N GLU A 217 -8.57 -5.96 41.61
CA GLU A 217 -9.63 -5.01 41.92
C GLU A 217 -10.27 -4.48 40.61
N PHE A 218 -11.23 -3.56 40.74
CA PHE A 218 -11.82 -2.84 39.60
C PHE A 218 -11.06 -1.54 39.34
N ASP A 219 -10.47 -1.42 38.16
CA ASP A 219 -9.72 -0.24 37.73
C ASP A 219 -10.63 0.80 37.03
N ASN A 220 -10.08 2.00 36.80
CA ASN A 220 -10.60 3.01 35.86
C ASN A 220 -12.06 3.46 36.02
N GLY A 221 -12.69 3.22 37.18
CA GLY A 221 -14.07 3.60 37.45
C GLY A 221 -15.12 2.62 36.91
N GLY A 222 -14.72 1.39 36.58
CA GLY A 222 -15.64 0.33 36.16
C GLY A 222 -16.82 0.15 37.11
N ALA A 223 -18.03 0.41 36.61
CA ALA A 223 -19.26 0.41 37.40
C ALA A 223 -20.29 -0.59 36.85
N PRO A 224 -21.19 -1.14 37.69
CA PRO A 224 -22.27 -1.99 37.23
C PRO A 224 -23.19 -1.28 36.23
N ILE A 225 -23.39 -1.89 35.06
CA ILE A 225 -24.31 -1.43 34.01
C ILE A 225 -25.48 -2.41 33.86
N ALA A 226 -26.35 -2.21 32.86
CA ALA A 226 -27.50 -3.10 32.71
C ALA A 226 -27.03 -4.48 32.22
N ILE A 227 -27.60 -5.56 32.76
CA ILE A 227 -27.25 -6.93 32.33
C ILE A 227 -27.55 -7.19 30.84
N SER A 228 -28.41 -6.35 30.24
CA SER A 228 -28.70 -6.31 28.79
C SER A 228 -27.59 -5.74 27.93
N ASP A 229 -26.58 -5.11 28.51
CA ASP A 229 -25.46 -4.51 27.80
C ASP A 229 -24.37 -5.57 27.52
N CYS A 230 -24.31 -6.60 28.37
CA CYS A 230 -23.56 -7.85 28.13
C CYS A 230 -24.40 -8.83 27.28
N ASN A 231 -24.58 -8.48 26.00
CA ASN A 231 -25.48 -9.17 25.05
C ASN A 231 -24.78 -9.98 23.93
N MET A 232 -23.45 -10.10 23.97
CA MET A 232 -22.68 -10.90 23.01
C MET A 232 -22.45 -12.31 23.53
N ALA A 233 -22.85 -13.31 22.72
CA ALA A 233 -22.68 -14.72 23.03
C ALA A 233 -21.20 -15.13 22.93
N CYS A 234 -20.75 -16.03 23.81
CA CYS A 234 -19.37 -16.51 23.82
C CYS A 234 -19.03 -17.29 22.54
N ALA A 235 -17.88 -17.00 21.93
CA ALA A 235 -17.38 -17.70 20.73
C ALA A 235 -17.15 -19.20 20.98
N GLY A 236 -16.74 -19.57 22.20
CA GLY A 236 -16.60 -20.97 22.62
C GLY A 236 -17.89 -21.66 23.10
N ASN A 237 -18.95 -20.89 23.41
CA ASN A 237 -20.23 -21.42 23.89
C ASN A 237 -21.38 -20.44 23.63
N SER A 238 -22.05 -20.59 22.47
CA SER A 238 -23.19 -19.74 22.09
C SER A 238 -24.45 -19.86 22.98
N SER A 239 -24.40 -20.63 24.08
CA SER A 239 -25.47 -20.70 25.09
C SER A 239 -25.26 -19.74 26.27
N GLU A 240 -24.17 -18.97 26.28
CA GLU A 240 -23.74 -18.11 27.39
C GLU A 240 -23.32 -16.73 26.88
N PHE A 241 -23.57 -15.68 27.65
CA PHE A 241 -23.12 -14.32 27.34
C PHE A 241 -21.72 -14.04 27.91
N CYS A 242 -20.80 -13.61 27.05
CA CYS A 242 -19.42 -13.27 27.43
C CYS A 242 -19.26 -11.80 27.77
N GLY A 243 -19.95 -10.88 27.10
CA GLY A 243 -19.82 -9.45 27.36
C GLY A 243 -20.61 -8.64 26.34
N GLY A 244 -20.14 -7.45 26.02
CA GLY A 244 -20.64 -6.60 24.93
C GLY A 244 -19.64 -5.48 24.63
N PRO A 245 -19.91 -4.61 23.65
CA PRO A 245 -19.02 -3.50 23.32
C PRO A 245 -18.94 -2.52 24.51
N ASN A 246 -17.76 -2.31 25.09
CA ASN A 246 -17.56 -1.51 26.32
C ASN A 246 -18.29 -2.11 27.55
N ALA A 247 -18.46 -3.44 27.59
CA ALA A 247 -19.24 -4.14 28.61
C ALA A 247 -18.63 -5.50 28.98
N LEU A 248 -18.06 -5.60 30.20
CA LEU A 248 -17.49 -6.83 30.76
C LEU A 248 -18.53 -7.64 31.54
N ASN A 249 -18.70 -8.94 31.27
CA ASN A 249 -19.40 -9.85 32.19
C ASN A 249 -18.39 -10.37 33.23
N VAL A 250 -18.51 -9.91 34.48
CA VAL A 250 -17.49 -10.13 35.52
C VAL A 250 -17.87 -11.25 36.49
N TYR A 251 -16.86 -11.98 36.94
CA TYR A 251 -16.91 -13.06 37.91
C TYR A 251 -15.88 -12.87 39.02
N ASN A 252 -16.24 -13.27 40.24
CA ASN A 252 -15.39 -13.24 41.43
C ASN A 252 -15.16 -14.67 41.96
N TYR A 253 -13.90 -15.01 42.24
CA TYR A 253 -13.51 -16.29 42.81
C TYR A 253 -13.75 -16.31 44.32
N THR A 254 -14.51 -17.30 44.79
CA THR A 254 -14.87 -17.46 46.20
C THR A 254 -14.05 -18.53 46.94
N GLY A 255 -13.03 -19.09 46.28
CA GLY A 255 -12.07 -20.02 46.87
C GLY A 255 -10.85 -19.33 47.51
N THR A 256 -10.02 -20.11 48.20
CA THR A 256 -8.69 -19.67 48.65
C THR A 256 -7.69 -19.78 47.50
N LEU A 257 -7.03 -18.68 47.14
CA LEU A 257 -5.96 -18.67 46.14
C LEU A 257 -4.76 -19.52 46.60
N PRO A 258 -4.12 -20.29 45.70
CA PRO A 258 -3.05 -21.23 46.08
C PRO A 258 -1.67 -20.58 46.31
N HIS A 259 -1.47 -19.31 45.93
CA HIS A 259 -0.24 -18.52 46.13
C HIS A 259 -0.59 -17.07 46.53
N GLU A 260 0.34 -16.34 47.14
CA GLU A 260 0.18 -14.87 47.30
C GLU A 260 0.29 -14.17 45.93
N PRO A 261 -0.50 -13.10 45.69
CA PRO A 261 -0.54 -12.43 44.39
C PRO A 261 0.83 -11.83 44.06
N GLN A 262 1.47 -12.37 43.04
CA GLN A 262 2.70 -11.80 42.46
C GLN A 262 2.33 -10.58 41.60
N PRO A 263 3.05 -9.45 41.73
CA PRO A 263 3.02 -8.41 40.70
C PRO A 263 3.43 -9.02 39.34
N PRO A 264 2.78 -8.64 38.23
CA PRO A 264 2.97 -9.30 36.94
C PRO A 264 4.43 -9.18 36.46
N GLY A 265 5.12 -10.32 36.41
CA GLY A 265 6.49 -10.40 35.92
C GLY A 265 6.57 -10.37 34.39
N GLY A 266 6.93 -9.21 33.83
CA GLY A 266 7.48 -9.09 32.47
C GLY A 266 6.51 -9.36 31.32
N GLY A 267 5.59 -8.43 31.06
CA GLY A 267 4.62 -8.58 29.97
C GLY A 267 3.86 -7.33 29.51
N GLY A 268 4.39 -6.12 29.73
CA GLY A 268 3.84 -4.86 29.21
C GLY A 268 2.65 -4.26 29.98
N GLY A 269 2.67 -2.94 30.17
CA GLY A 269 1.49 -2.15 30.58
C GLY A 269 1.24 -2.03 32.08
N GLY A 270 2.04 -1.20 32.78
CA GLY A 270 1.62 -0.60 34.06
C GLY A 270 0.81 0.68 33.84
N GLY A 271 -0.05 1.12 34.75
CA GLY A 271 -0.43 0.46 36.01
C GLY A 271 -1.57 1.17 36.75
N GLY A 272 -2.16 0.47 37.72
CA GLY A 272 -3.14 1.03 38.66
C GLY A 272 -2.49 1.73 39.87
N GLY A 273 -3.32 2.19 40.81
CA GLY A 273 -2.87 2.93 42.00
C GLY A 273 -3.82 2.81 43.22
N GLY A 274 -3.84 1.64 43.86
CA GLY A 274 -4.81 1.26 44.91
C GLY A 274 -4.28 1.05 46.34
N GLY A 275 -3.36 1.89 46.84
CA GLY A 275 -3.21 2.14 48.30
C GLY A 275 -2.70 1.01 49.22
N GLY A 276 -1.39 0.76 49.24
CA GLY A 276 -0.70 -0.05 50.27
C GLY A 276 0.55 0.66 50.84
N THR A 277 0.37 1.50 51.87
CA THR A 277 1.45 2.30 52.51
C THR A 277 2.42 2.97 51.51
N SER A 278 1.87 3.83 50.64
CA SER A 278 2.65 4.65 49.71
C SER A 278 3.70 5.48 50.45
N SER A 279 4.97 5.17 50.23
CA SER A 279 6.02 6.19 50.23
C SER A 279 5.79 7.04 49.00
N SER A 280 5.21 8.22 49.17
CA SER A 280 4.96 9.15 48.06
C SER A 280 6.27 9.44 47.33
N VAL A 281 6.30 9.07 46.06
CA VAL A 281 7.43 9.33 45.16
C VAL A 281 7.27 10.76 44.64
N TYR A 282 8.37 11.51 44.60
CA TYR A 282 8.39 12.92 44.19
C TYR A 282 9.41 13.16 43.08
N PRO A 283 9.27 14.24 42.30
CA PRO A 283 10.23 14.62 41.28
C PRO A 283 11.66 14.81 41.82
N VAL A 284 12.66 14.47 41.00
CA VAL A 284 14.06 14.43 41.43
C VAL A 284 14.66 15.84 41.44
N THR A 285 14.67 16.47 42.60
CA THR A 285 15.13 17.87 42.75
C THR A 285 16.64 18.01 43.02
N SER A 286 17.38 16.92 43.18
CA SER A 286 18.83 16.94 43.46
C SER A 286 19.53 15.66 42.99
N GLY A 287 20.83 15.73 42.72
CA GLY A 287 21.62 14.58 42.22
C GLY A 287 21.69 14.48 40.69
N LEU A 288 20.93 15.31 39.96
CA LEU A 288 20.86 15.33 38.51
C LEU A 288 22.21 15.67 37.82
N PRO A 289 22.42 15.22 36.57
CA PRO A 289 23.58 15.60 35.77
C PRO A 289 23.60 17.11 35.49
N ALA A 290 24.65 17.83 35.90
CA ALA A 290 24.77 19.25 35.60
C ALA A 290 24.80 19.49 34.06
N PRO A 291 24.08 20.50 33.53
CA PRO A 291 23.43 21.61 34.24
C PRO A 291 21.94 21.41 34.54
N TRP A 292 21.40 20.19 34.43
CA TRP A 292 19.97 19.93 34.55
C TRP A 292 19.42 20.12 35.97
N GLN A 293 18.23 20.71 36.04
CA GLN A 293 17.43 20.84 37.26
C GLN A 293 15.96 20.55 36.96
N TYR A 294 15.21 20.12 37.98
CA TYR A 294 13.76 20.02 37.88
C TYR A 294 13.12 21.42 37.70
N ALA A 295 12.11 21.51 36.84
CA ALA A 295 11.38 22.74 36.58
C ALA A 295 10.06 22.80 37.38
N ALA A 296 9.09 21.96 37.04
CA ALA A 296 7.78 21.84 37.69
C ALA A 296 7.03 20.61 37.13
N CYS A 297 5.94 20.24 37.78
CA CYS A 297 4.95 19.31 37.21
C CYS A 297 4.06 20.07 36.21
N TYR A 298 3.92 19.56 34.98
CA TYR A 298 3.06 20.17 33.95
C TYR A 298 1.88 19.28 33.59
N VAL A 299 0.74 19.90 33.27
CA VAL A 299 -0.41 19.22 32.66
C VAL A 299 -0.11 18.94 31.20
N ASP A 300 -0.25 17.68 30.77
CA ASP A 300 -0.14 17.28 29.36
C ASP A 300 -1.53 17.04 28.72
N ASN A 301 -1.56 16.94 27.39
CA ASN A 301 -2.63 16.32 26.61
C ASN A 301 -4.04 16.94 26.73
N VAL A 302 -4.16 18.16 27.27
CA VAL A 302 -5.44 18.90 27.36
C VAL A 302 -5.83 19.52 26.02
N ASN A 303 -4.86 20.03 25.26
CA ASN A 303 -5.03 20.58 23.91
C ASN A 303 -4.08 19.89 22.91
N GLY A 304 -3.81 18.60 23.13
CA GLY A 304 -2.69 17.86 22.50
C GLY A 304 -1.44 17.84 23.38
N ARG A 305 -0.44 17.04 22.98
CA ARG A 305 0.85 16.88 23.67
C ARG A 305 1.57 18.23 23.82
N VAL A 306 2.21 18.48 24.95
CA VAL A 306 2.98 19.72 25.19
C VAL A 306 4.46 19.61 24.79
N PHE A 307 4.96 18.40 24.53
CA PHE A 307 6.21 18.16 23.81
C PHE A 307 5.93 17.66 22.40
N ALA A 308 6.77 18.06 21.44
CA ALA A 308 6.66 17.65 20.04
C ALA A 308 7.38 16.31 19.73
N ASN A 309 8.40 15.94 20.52
CA ASN A 309 9.23 14.76 20.28
C ASN A 309 9.15 13.78 21.45
N GLU A 310 8.57 12.60 21.20
CA GLU A 310 8.47 11.47 22.13
C GLU A 310 9.50 10.40 21.73
N LEU A 311 10.39 10.04 22.66
CA LEU A 311 11.33 8.94 22.46
C LEU A 311 10.62 7.59 22.71
N PRO A 312 11.07 6.49 22.09
CA PRO A 312 10.46 5.17 22.31
C PRO A 312 10.40 4.76 23.79
N ASP A 313 9.23 4.27 24.21
CA ASP A 313 8.96 3.77 25.56
C ASP A 313 10.08 2.86 26.11
N ASN A 314 10.54 3.18 27.31
CA ASN A 314 11.61 2.44 27.98
C ASN A 314 11.13 1.91 29.33
N GLN A 315 10.92 0.60 29.42
CA GLN A 315 10.53 -0.08 30.67
C GLN A 315 11.58 0.05 31.79
N ASN A 316 12.83 0.44 31.47
CA ASN A 316 13.90 0.72 32.43
C ASN A 316 14.25 2.22 32.50
N LEU A 317 13.30 3.12 32.21
CA LEU A 317 13.53 4.57 32.27
C LEU A 317 13.87 5.03 33.70
N THR A 318 14.91 5.83 33.84
CA THR A 318 15.19 6.70 35.02
C THR A 318 15.24 8.16 34.57
N VAL A 319 15.17 9.09 35.53
CA VAL A 319 15.25 10.53 35.24
C VAL A 319 16.55 10.88 34.52
N GLU A 320 17.69 10.33 34.97
CA GLU A 320 19.00 10.56 34.36
C GLU A 320 19.08 9.99 32.94
N SER A 321 18.44 8.84 32.68
CA SER A 321 18.45 8.21 31.36
C SER A 321 17.68 9.03 30.32
N CYS A 322 16.54 9.63 30.69
CA CYS A 322 15.80 10.53 29.81
C CYS A 322 16.60 11.82 29.56
N ILE A 323 17.12 12.43 30.63
CA ILE A 323 17.99 13.61 30.56
C ILE A 323 19.21 13.35 29.66
N ALA A 324 19.85 12.19 29.77
CA ALA A 324 21.01 11.81 28.95
C ALA A 324 20.64 11.70 27.47
N ASN A 325 19.48 11.11 27.14
CA ASN A 325 19.00 11.01 25.76
C ASN A 325 18.66 12.40 25.18
N CYS A 326 17.90 13.22 25.90
CA CYS A 326 17.60 14.58 25.45
C CYS A 326 18.87 15.46 25.30
N THR A 327 19.86 15.26 26.18
CA THR A 327 21.18 15.91 26.05
C THR A 327 21.94 15.43 24.82
N ALA A 328 21.86 14.14 24.44
CA ALA A 328 22.52 13.59 23.26
C ALA A 328 21.95 14.18 21.96
N GLU A 329 20.64 14.45 21.92
CA GLU A 329 19.95 15.15 20.82
C GLU A 329 20.05 16.69 20.92
N ASN A 330 20.81 17.23 21.88
CA ASN A 330 21.04 18.67 22.14
C ASN A 330 19.83 19.49 22.63
N TYR A 331 18.76 18.84 23.09
CA TYR A 331 17.59 19.53 23.64
C TYR A 331 17.84 20.11 25.04
N THR A 332 17.16 21.21 25.35
CA THR A 332 17.28 21.92 26.64
C THR A 332 16.22 21.55 27.68
N LEU A 333 15.15 20.88 27.28
CA LEU A 333 14.09 20.34 28.14
C LEU A 333 13.97 18.82 27.98
N ALA A 334 13.58 18.17 29.08
CA ALA A 334 13.25 16.75 29.14
C ALA A 334 11.96 16.58 29.95
N GLY A 335 10.97 15.90 29.40
CA GLY A 335 9.71 15.56 30.07
C GLY A 335 9.64 14.06 30.32
N LEU A 336 9.14 13.66 31.49
CA LEU A 336 8.90 12.25 31.79
C LEU A 336 7.43 12.06 32.18
N GLU A 337 6.78 11.08 31.55
CA GLU A 337 5.38 10.73 31.77
C GLU A 337 5.20 9.21 31.96
N TYR A 338 4.10 8.85 32.62
CA TYR A 338 3.55 7.50 32.63
C TYR A 338 4.57 6.39 32.93
N SER A 339 5.50 6.66 33.86
CA SER A 339 6.59 5.76 34.31
C SER A 339 7.70 5.46 33.29
N VAL A 340 7.38 5.33 31.99
CA VAL A 340 8.25 4.77 30.95
C VAL A 340 8.44 5.67 29.71
N GLN A 341 7.72 6.79 29.62
CA GLN A 341 7.75 7.69 28.47
C GLN A 341 8.73 8.85 28.71
N CYS A 342 9.50 9.20 27.69
CA CYS A 342 10.50 10.26 27.73
C CYS A 342 10.33 11.18 26.52
N PHE A 343 10.24 12.48 26.78
CA PHE A 343 10.01 13.52 25.79
C PHE A 343 11.16 14.50 25.81
N CYS A 344 11.54 15.01 24.64
CA CYS A 344 12.60 15.99 24.51
C CYS A 344 12.14 17.21 23.70
N GLY A 345 12.73 18.36 23.96
CA GLY A 345 12.43 19.60 23.24
C GLY A 345 13.13 20.81 23.84
N ASP A 346 12.91 21.98 23.25
CA ASP A 346 13.41 23.26 23.80
C ASP A 346 12.30 24.15 24.38
N ASN A 347 11.06 23.82 24.06
CA ASN A 347 9.87 24.57 24.45
C ASN A 347 8.72 23.62 24.76
N LEU A 348 7.75 24.09 25.54
CA LEU A 348 6.45 23.45 25.70
C LEU A 348 5.41 24.16 24.80
N VAL A 349 4.50 23.40 24.21
CA VAL A 349 3.46 23.89 23.29
C VAL A 349 2.05 23.69 23.87
N ASN A 350 1.01 23.98 23.08
CA ASN A 350 -0.39 23.66 23.40
C ASN A 350 -0.94 24.24 24.73
N GLY A 351 -0.37 25.36 25.19
CA GLY A 351 -0.82 26.07 26.38
C GLY A 351 -0.44 25.40 27.69
N ALA A 352 0.72 24.74 27.74
CA ALA A 352 1.22 24.04 28.93
C ALA A 352 1.15 24.89 30.22
N VAL A 353 0.51 24.34 31.25
CA VAL A 353 0.38 24.94 32.58
C VAL A 353 0.90 23.99 33.65
N THR A 354 1.37 24.55 34.77
CA THR A 354 1.83 23.77 35.91
C THR A 354 0.66 23.09 36.63
N ALA A 355 0.81 21.82 36.96
CA ALA A 355 -0.09 21.05 37.82
C ALA A 355 0.30 21.19 39.30
N ASP A 356 -0.38 20.45 40.19
CA ASP A 356 0.11 20.23 41.55
C ASP A 356 1.29 19.24 41.51
N GLU A 357 2.35 19.49 42.28
CA GLU A 357 3.52 18.61 42.38
C GLU A 357 3.16 17.19 42.86
N SER A 358 2.04 17.04 43.58
CA SER A 358 1.51 15.74 44.00
C SER A 358 0.85 14.93 42.87
N ASP A 359 0.61 15.52 41.69
CA ASP A 359 0.11 14.81 40.51
C ASP A 359 1.24 14.10 39.73
N CYS A 360 2.48 14.60 39.81
CA CYS A 360 3.68 13.95 39.23
C CYS A 360 4.29 12.95 40.23
N ASN A 361 3.53 11.90 40.55
CA ASN A 361 3.84 10.95 41.63
C ASN A 361 4.13 9.50 41.15
N MET A 362 4.13 9.25 39.85
CA MET A 362 4.32 7.91 39.29
C MET A 362 5.80 7.55 39.26
N GLY A 363 6.17 6.44 39.93
CA GLY A 363 7.55 5.96 39.96
C GLY A 363 8.08 5.58 38.57
N CYS A 364 9.34 5.88 38.28
CA CYS A 364 10.00 5.52 37.02
C CYS A 364 10.18 3.99 36.86
N GLY A 365 10.04 3.47 35.64
CA GLY A 365 10.12 2.02 35.37
C GLY A 365 11.46 1.39 35.75
N GLY A 366 12.56 2.12 35.50
CA GLY A 366 13.92 1.74 35.90
C GLY A 366 14.31 2.15 37.32
N ASN A 367 13.60 3.10 37.94
CA ASN A 367 13.80 3.47 39.35
C ASN A 367 12.52 3.97 40.03
N ALA A 368 11.81 3.07 40.70
CA ALA A 368 10.57 3.39 41.42
C ALA A 368 10.74 4.37 42.61
N THR A 369 11.95 4.82 42.95
CA THR A 369 12.16 5.89 43.95
C THR A 369 12.22 7.30 43.36
N GLU A 370 12.13 7.45 42.04
CA GLU A 370 12.12 8.71 41.28
C GLU A 370 10.77 8.88 40.59
N ALA A 371 10.22 10.12 40.49
CA ALA A 371 8.95 10.34 39.80
C ALA A 371 9.12 10.70 38.31
N CYS A 372 8.57 9.83 37.45
CA CYS A 372 8.43 9.99 36.01
C CYS A 372 7.00 10.39 35.64
N GLY A 373 6.58 11.55 36.13
CA GLY A 373 5.28 12.15 35.81
C GLY A 373 4.09 11.43 36.43
N GLY A 374 3.02 11.30 35.65
CA GLY A 374 1.76 10.64 35.97
C GLY A 374 0.80 10.71 34.77
N PRO A 375 -0.46 10.28 34.88
CA PRO A 375 -1.39 10.27 33.74
C PRO A 375 -1.77 11.70 33.31
N ASN A 376 -1.40 12.10 32.08
CA ASN A 376 -1.51 13.47 31.57
C ASN A 376 -0.72 14.48 32.45
N ARG A 377 0.46 14.07 32.93
CA ARG A 377 1.31 14.81 33.88
C ARG A 377 2.80 14.60 33.63
N LEU A 378 3.48 15.64 33.18
CA LEU A 378 4.90 15.60 32.88
C LEU A 378 5.75 16.12 34.04
N SER A 379 6.68 15.30 34.53
CA SER A 379 7.83 15.78 35.30
C SER A 379 8.82 16.46 34.33
N VAL A 380 8.86 17.79 34.29
CA VAL A 380 9.74 18.53 33.37
C VAL A 380 11.04 18.97 34.03
N TYR A 381 12.14 18.76 33.32
CA TYR A 381 13.50 19.14 33.68
C TYR A 381 14.07 20.09 32.64
N THR A 382 14.97 20.99 33.04
CA THR A 382 15.60 22.02 32.17
C THR A 382 17.10 22.11 32.42
N SER A 383 17.87 22.24 31.34
CA SER A 383 19.33 22.43 31.36
C SER A 383 19.74 23.92 31.44
N THR A 384 18.82 24.84 31.16
CA THR A 384 19.07 26.30 31.14
C THR A 384 18.49 27.02 32.35
N GLY A 385 17.58 26.37 33.08
CA GLY A 385 16.80 26.96 34.17
C GLY A 385 15.58 27.76 33.71
N ASN A 386 15.40 27.94 32.40
CA ASN A 386 14.19 28.51 31.81
C ASN A 386 13.33 27.40 31.18
N VAL A 387 12.02 27.61 31.16
CA VAL A 387 11.05 26.82 30.38
C VAL A 387 10.19 27.79 29.60
N THR A 388 10.24 27.72 28.28
CA THR A 388 9.38 28.52 27.39
C THR A 388 8.10 27.73 27.14
N ALA A 389 6.96 28.19 27.63
CA ALA A 389 5.66 27.62 27.31
C ALA A 389 4.89 28.54 26.36
N TYR A 390 4.55 28.02 25.18
CA TYR A 390 3.71 28.72 24.21
C TYR A 390 2.22 28.56 24.56
N PRO A 391 1.37 29.54 24.18
CA PRO A 391 -0.09 29.42 24.32
C PRO A 391 -0.64 28.25 23.48
N VAL A 392 -1.95 27.99 23.62
CA VAL A 392 -2.65 27.03 22.75
C VAL A 392 -2.51 27.49 21.30
N SER A 393 -2.06 26.58 20.43
CA SER A 393 -1.85 26.82 19.01
C SER A 393 -3.19 27.11 18.31
N ILE A 394 -3.20 28.05 17.37
CA ILE A 394 -4.42 28.49 16.67
C ILE A 394 -4.29 28.34 15.15
N VAL A 395 -5.41 28.27 14.43
CA VAL A 395 -5.39 28.29 12.96
C VAL A 395 -4.98 29.67 12.47
N LEU A 396 -3.92 29.76 11.65
CA LEU A 396 -3.57 31.01 10.97
C LEU A 396 -4.53 31.23 9.79
N ASN A 397 -5.65 31.89 10.05
CA ASN A 397 -6.69 32.18 9.03
C ASN A 397 -6.73 33.66 8.60
N THR A 398 -5.86 34.51 9.16
CA THR A 398 -5.74 35.94 8.85
C THR A 398 -4.27 36.34 8.73
N SER A 399 -3.98 37.49 8.11
CA SER A 399 -2.61 38.00 7.88
C SER A 399 -1.72 37.09 7.00
N LEU A 400 -2.33 36.17 6.26
CA LEU A 400 -1.65 35.25 5.34
C LEU A 400 -0.84 35.99 4.26
N PRO A 401 0.27 35.39 3.78
CA PRO A 401 1.05 35.97 2.69
C PRO A 401 0.25 36.01 1.38
N GLY A 402 0.48 37.05 0.56
CA GLY A 402 -0.09 37.15 -0.79
C GLY A 402 -1.62 37.23 -0.81
N GLN A 403 -2.28 36.28 -1.49
CA GLN A 403 -3.74 36.18 -1.57
C GLN A 403 -4.28 34.83 -1.07
N TRP A 404 -3.51 34.12 -0.24
CA TRP A 404 -3.96 32.87 0.36
C TRP A 404 -5.18 33.07 1.28
N GLN A 405 -6.07 32.08 1.28
CA GLN A 405 -7.29 32.03 2.07
C GLN A 405 -7.44 30.63 2.68
N TYR A 406 -7.57 30.57 4.00
CA TYR A 406 -7.89 29.34 4.71
C TYR A 406 -9.25 28.78 4.27
N GLN A 407 -9.33 27.46 4.09
CA GLN A 407 -10.54 26.75 3.64
C GLN A 407 -11.16 25.86 4.72
N GLY A 408 -10.34 25.24 5.57
CA GLY A 408 -10.78 24.33 6.62
C GLY A 408 -9.83 23.15 6.82
N CYS A 409 -10.18 22.28 7.77
CA CYS A 409 -9.52 21.00 7.94
C CYS A 409 -10.03 19.97 6.93
N LEU A 410 -9.19 19.58 5.96
CA LEU A 410 -9.51 18.67 4.88
C LEU A 410 -9.15 17.22 5.25
N ASP A 411 -10.09 16.32 5.05
CA ASP A 411 -9.86 14.87 5.14
C ASP A 411 -9.10 14.40 3.88
N ILE A 412 -8.06 13.59 4.07
CA ILE A 412 -7.30 12.97 2.97
C ILE A 412 -7.29 11.44 3.02
N TYR A 413 -8.09 10.82 3.89
CA TYR A 413 -8.20 9.36 3.96
C TYR A 413 -9.05 8.81 2.81
N LEU A 414 -8.40 8.42 1.72
CA LEU A 414 -8.93 7.42 0.80
C LEU A 414 -8.51 6.03 1.33
N ASP A 415 -9.42 5.05 1.33
CA ASP A 415 -9.11 3.70 1.81
C ASP A 415 -8.01 3.08 0.93
N LEU A 416 -6.79 3.01 1.47
CA LEU A 416 -5.56 2.55 0.79
C LEU A 416 -5.61 1.05 0.40
N ARG A 417 -6.75 0.39 0.61
CA ARG A 417 -7.08 -0.95 0.08
C ARG A 417 -7.50 -0.95 -1.39
N GLU A 418 -7.94 0.18 -1.94
CA GLU A 418 -8.30 0.29 -3.36
C GLU A 418 -7.05 0.49 -4.24
N PRO A 419 -6.78 -0.40 -5.22
CA PRO A 419 -5.66 -0.24 -6.13
C PRO A 419 -5.79 1.04 -6.97
N GLY A 420 -4.95 2.04 -6.68
CA GLY A 420 -4.94 3.33 -7.40
C GLY A 420 -5.36 4.56 -6.58
N ALA A 421 -5.54 4.43 -5.25
CA ALA A 421 -5.76 5.58 -4.37
C ALA A 421 -4.55 6.55 -4.40
N ASN A 422 -4.74 7.76 -4.94
CA ASN A 422 -3.75 8.85 -4.93
C ASN A 422 -3.92 9.73 -3.68
N ARG A 423 -2.80 10.19 -3.07
CA ARG A 423 -2.84 11.29 -2.10
C ARG A 423 -3.46 12.53 -2.75
N THR A 424 -4.22 13.31 -1.98
CA THR A 424 -4.96 14.48 -2.50
C THR A 424 -4.09 15.53 -3.15
N PHE A 425 -2.86 15.73 -2.68
CA PHE A 425 -1.86 16.55 -3.36
C PHE A 425 -0.66 15.70 -3.82
N PRO A 426 -0.14 15.90 -5.05
CA PRO A 426 0.94 15.09 -5.59
C PRO A 426 2.36 15.54 -5.20
N TYR A 427 2.53 16.74 -4.64
CA TYR A 427 3.86 17.30 -4.31
C TYR A 427 4.02 17.57 -2.81
N GLN A 428 5.08 17.03 -2.22
CA GLN A 428 5.41 17.13 -0.80
C GLN A 428 6.78 17.80 -0.59
N ASN A 429 6.89 18.61 0.46
CA ASN A 429 8.14 18.99 1.10
C ASN A 429 8.04 18.59 2.58
N ILE A 430 9.09 17.98 3.15
CA ILE A 430 9.17 17.64 4.58
C ILE A 430 10.19 18.56 5.23
N TRP A 431 9.77 19.27 6.27
CA TRP A 431 10.47 20.39 6.90
C TRP A 431 10.45 20.22 8.43
N THR A 432 11.19 19.22 8.91
CA THR A 432 11.17 18.68 10.28
C THR A 432 11.22 19.74 11.38
N ASP A 433 12.04 20.80 11.25
CA ASP A 433 12.26 21.80 12.31
C ASP A 433 11.85 23.24 11.92
N ASN A 434 11.30 23.46 10.72
CA ASN A 434 11.07 24.82 10.20
C ASN A 434 9.81 25.00 9.34
N ASN A 435 8.88 24.06 9.37
CA ASN A 435 7.60 24.22 8.69
C ASN A 435 6.79 25.33 9.38
N THR A 436 6.31 26.29 8.60
CA THR A 436 5.33 27.29 9.05
C THR A 436 4.27 27.44 7.98
N VAL A 437 3.08 27.89 8.38
CA VAL A 437 2.00 28.17 7.43
C VAL A 437 2.52 29.10 6.33
N GLU A 438 3.14 30.23 6.68
CA GLU A 438 3.64 31.18 5.69
C GLU A 438 4.79 30.62 4.85
N ALA A 439 5.69 29.80 5.38
CA ALA A 439 6.77 29.20 4.61
C ALA A 439 6.19 28.28 3.52
N CYS A 440 5.26 27.40 3.89
CA CYS A 440 4.65 26.45 2.96
C CYS A 440 3.82 27.17 1.89
N LEU A 441 2.99 28.13 2.31
CA LEU A 441 2.20 28.97 1.42
C LEU A 441 3.06 29.79 0.44
N ASN A 442 4.18 30.37 0.90
CA ASN A 442 5.10 31.07 0.01
C ASN A 442 5.78 30.09 -0.98
N GLN A 443 6.11 28.87 -0.55
CA GLN A 443 6.78 27.87 -1.40
C GLN A 443 5.85 27.30 -2.49
N CYS A 444 4.62 26.92 -2.15
CA CYS A 444 3.62 26.51 -3.15
C CYS A 444 3.32 27.65 -4.13
N ALA A 445 3.25 28.90 -3.63
CA ALA A 445 3.10 30.08 -4.47
C ALA A 445 4.28 30.32 -5.42
N LEU A 446 5.52 30.06 -4.97
CA LEU A 446 6.73 30.16 -5.78
C LEU A 446 6.76 29.11 -6.91
N PHE A 447 6.19 27.93 -6.66
CA PHE A 447 6.08 26.84 -7.63
C PHE A 447 4.87 26.95 -8.58
N GLY A 448 3.95 27.89 -8.35
CA GLY A 448 2.77 28.08 -9.19
C GLY A 448 1.50 27.36 -8.73
N TYR A 449 1.53 26.63 -7.60
CA TYR A 449 0.40 25.84 -7.12
C TYR A 449 -0.63 26.70 -6.37
N PRO A 450 -1.90 26.74 -6.82
CA PRO A 450 -2.95 27.57 -6.21
C PRO A 450 -3.61 26.92 -4.98
N ALA A 451 -3.28 25.67 -4.65
CA ALA A 451 -3.70 25.02 -3.43
C ALA A 451 -2.48 24.52 -2.63
N ALA A 452 -2.58 24.62 -1.31
CA ALA A 452 -1.55 24.21 -0.37
C ALA A 452 -2.20 23.63 0.89
N GLY A 453 -1.56 22.63 1.50
CA GLY A 453 -1.99 22.08 2.78
C GLY A 453 -0.81 21.62 3.62
N MET A 454 -0.99 21.55 4.93
CA MET A 454 0.03 21.06 5.86
C MET A 454 -0.48 19.82 6.60
N GLU A 455 0.39 18.83 6.81
CA GLU A 455 0.13 17.58 7.53
C GLU A 455 1.23 17.39 8.60
N TYR A 456 0.94 16.60 9.65
CA TYR A 456 1.90 16.17 10.68
C TYR A 456 2.73 17.27 11.40
N GLY A 457 2.41 18.55 11.22
CA GLY A 457 3.19 19.66 11.74
C GLY A 457 4.43 20.02 10.91
N ASP A 458 5.05 19.05 10.24
CA ASP A 458 6.30 19.21 9.48
C ASP A 458 6.18 19.01 7.95
N GLU A 459 5.03 18.53 7.45
CA GLU A 459 4.80 18.36 6.03
C GLU A 459 4.13 19.57 5.38
N CYS A 460 4.58 19.89 4.16
CA CYS A 460 4.03 20.93 3.30
C CYS A 460 3.68 20.34 1.93
N TRP A 461 2.38 20.35 1.60
CA TRP A 461 1.82 19.79 0.37
C TRP A 461 1.35 20.90 -0.58
N CYS A 462 1.65 20.75 -1.87
CA CYS A 462 1.24 21.67 -2.92
C CYS A 462 0.49 20.94 -4.05
N GLY A 463 -0.53 21.58 -4.62
CA GLY A 463 -1.26 21.07 -5.77
C GLY A 463 -2.25 22.06 -6.36
N ASP A 464 -3.17 21.59 -7.19
CA ASP A 464 -4.24 22.38 -7.77
C ASP A 464 -5.57 22.19 -7.02
N VAL A 465 -6.46 23.19 -7.12
CA VAL A 465 -7.81 23.13 -6.49
C VAL A 465 -8.65 21.98 -7.06
N SER A 466 -8.35 21.54 -8.29
CA SER A 466 -8.92 20.34 -8.90
C SER A 466 -8.65 19.07 -8.11
N ASP A 467 -7.48 18.97 -7.49
CA ASP A 467 -7.00 17.73 -6.87
C ASP A 467 -7.79 17.46 -5.59
N VAL A 468 -8.13 18.53 -4.85
CA VAL A 468 -9.07 18.46 -3.71
C VAL A 468 -10.47 18.00 -4.17
N ILE A 469 -10.97 18.51 -5.29
CA ILE A 469 -12.30 18.12 -5.82
C ILE A 469 -12.31 16.65 -6.29
N GLN A 470 -11.18 16.15 -6.80
CA GLN A 470 -11.07 14.81 -7.37
C GLN A 470 -10.73 13.72 -6.33
N TYR A 471 -9.93 14.05 -5.32
CA TYR A 471 -9.27 13.07 -4.45
C TYR A 471 -9.49 13.29 -2.94
N SER A 472 -10.25 14.29 -2.49
CA SER A 472 -10.62 14.42 -1.07
C SER A 472 -12.04 13.89 -0.80
N PRO A 473 -12.26 13.09 0.26
CA PRO A 473 -13.59 12.75 0.74
C PRO A 473 -14.35 13.93 1.37
N GLY A 474 -13.71 15.08 1.63
CA GLY A 474 -14.35 16.31 2.12
C GLY A 474 -13.64 16.97 3.31
N PHE A 475 -14.35 17.85 4.01
CA PHE A 475 -13.83 18.51 5.22
C PHE A 475 -14.24 17.76 6.49
N SER A 476 -13.30 17.65 7.44
CA SER A 476 -13.52 17.10 8.78
C SER A 476 -13.86 18.20 9.79
N ALA A 477 -13.83 17.90 11.09
CA ALA A 477 -13.96 18.94 12.11
C ALA A 477 -12.63 19.72 12.24
N GLU A 478 -12.71 21.02 12.51
CA GLU A 478 -11.53 21.88 12.71
C GLU A 478 -10.61 21.38 13.85
N SER A 479 -11.17 20.65 14.82
CA SER A 479 -10.44 19.98 15.90
C SER A 479 -9.46 18.90 15.44
N ASP A 480 -9.67 18.36 14.25
CA ASP A 480 -8.94 17.19 13.77
C ASP A 480 -7.57 17.63 13.19
N CYS A 481 -7.45 18.90 12.79
CA CYS A 481 -6.20 19.57 12.41
C CYS A 481 -5.52 20.21 13.63
N SER A 482 -5.17 19.39 14.62
CA SER A 482 -4.70 19.81 15.95
C SER A 482 -3.18 19.78 16.17
N MET A 483 -2.36 19.47 15.17
CA MET A 483 -0.90 19.48 15.34
C MET A 483 -0.30 20.89 15.11
N PRO A 484 0.60 21.37 15.99
CA PRO A 484 1.33 22.62 15.79
C PRO A 484 2.38 22.51 14.67
N CYS A 485 2.70 23.64 14.02
CA CYS A 485 3.77 23.70 13.02
C CYS A 485 5.16 23.57 13.66
N SER A 486 6.07 22.80 13.06
CA SER A 486 7.41 22.56 13.64
C SER A 486 8.27 23.82 13.77
N GLY A 487 8.15 24.76 12.82
CA GLY A 487 8.83 26.06 12.83
C GLY A 487 8.02 27.21 13.43
N ASP A 488 6.73 27.01 13.72
CA ASP A 488 5.87 28.01 14.37
C ASP A 488 4.84 27.35 15.31
N PRO A 489 5.21 27.07 16.58
CA PRO A 489 4.33 26.40 17.52
C PRO A 489 3.12 27.23 17.98
N LEU A 490 2.99 28.50 17.53
CA LEU A 490 1.79 29.31 17.76
C LEU A 490 0.66 28.94 16.80
N HIS A 491 0.98 28.32 15.66
CA HIS A 491 0.01 28.00 14.63
C HIS A 491 -0.07 26.49 14.36
N LEU A 492 -1.23 26.05 13.88
CA LEU A 492 -1.52 24.65 13.56
C LEU A 492 -1.11 24.34 12.12
N CYS A 493 -0.64 23.12 11.85
CA CYS A 493 -0.20 22.60 10.55
C CYS A 493 -0.75 21.18 10.30
N GLY A 494 -2.08 21.04 10.34
CA GLY A 494 -2.77 19.79 10.00
C GLY A 494 -2.98 18.84 11.18
N GLY A 495 -3.20 17.58 10.86
CA GLY A 495 -3.47 16.48 11.78
C GLY A 495 -3.14 15.13 11.11
N PRO A 496 -3.32 13.99 11.79
CA PRO A 496 -3.04 12.69 11.19
C PRO A 496 -4.08 12.40 10.11
N GLU A 497 -3.66 12.24 8.84
CA GLU A 497 -4.57 12.09 7.70
C GLU A 497 -5.49 13.32 7.51
N ARG A 498 -5.03 14.51 7.93
CA ARG A 498 -5.78 15.77 7.90
C ARG A 498 -4.91 16.92 7.39
N LEU A 499 -5.24 17.46 6.22
CA LEU A 499 -4.58 18.66 5.69
C LEU A 499 -5.26 19.92 6.20
N GLN A 500 -4.50 20.83 6.83
CA GLN A 500 -4.98 22.19 7.03
C GLN A 500 -4.90 22.95 5.70
N LEU A 501 -6.04 23.22 5.05
CA LEU A 501 -6.11 23.59 3.64
C LEU A 501 -6.20 25.10 3.38
N TYR A 502 -5.46 25.55 2.37
CA TYR A 502 -5.43 26.92 1.88
C TYR A 502 -5.55 26.99 0.35
N TYR A 503 -6.29 27.98 -0.15
CA TYR A 503 -6.40 28.30 -1.59
C TYR A 503 -5.93 29.72 -1.87
N TRP A 504 -5.31 29.94 -3.03
CA TRP A 504 -4.97 31.28 -3.50
C TRP A 504 -6.16 31.95 -4.19
N ASN A 505 -6.58 33.10 -3.69
CA ASN A 505 -7.65 33.90 -4.29
C ASN A 505 -7.11 34.80 -5.41
N GLY A 506 -6.92 34.20 -6.59
CA GLY A 506 -6.49 34.90 -7.80
C GLY A 506 -5.84 33.98 -8.82
N GLY A 507 -5.31 34.56 -9.90
CA GLY A 507 -4.47 33.83 -10.86
C GLY A 507 -3.03 33.76 -10.36
N LEU A 508 -2.66 32.67 -9.69
CA LEU A 508 -1.27 32.41 -9.29
C LEU A 508 -0.45 31.79 -10.44
N GLN A 509 -1.11 30.97 -11.26
CA GLN A 509 -0.59 30.47 -12.52
C GLN A 509 -0.40 31.62 -13.53
N THR A 510 0.84 32.14 -13.66
CA THR A 510 1.18 33.14 -14.68
C THR A 510 1.39 32.44 -16.02
N TRP A 511 0.29 32.16 -16.72
CA TRP A 511 0.34 31.68 -18.09
C TRP A 511 0.96 32.75 -19.00
N HIS A 512 2.24 32.58 -19.33
CA HIS A 512 2.95 33.40 -20.31
C HIS A 512 2.47 33.07 -21.73
N THR A 513 1.23 33.43 -22.01
CA THR A 513 0.61 33.42 -23.33
C THR A 513 1.42 34.35 -24.26
N PRO A 514 2.18 33.82 -25.23
CA PRO A 514 2.98 34.68 -26.10
C PRO A 514 2.06 35.57 -26.94
N ALA A 515 2.49 36.78 -27.30
CA ALA A 515 1.73 37.67 -28.18
C ALA A 515 1.39 37.02 -29.55
N ASN A 516 2.10 35.96 -29.92
CA ASN A 516 1.74 35.01 -30.97
C ASN A 516 1.43 33.64 -30.34
N THR A 517 0.17 33.38 -29.97
CA THR A 517 -0.28 32.02 -29.68
C THR A 517 -0.42 31.24 -30.98
N GLY A 518 0.43 30.23 -31.16
CA GLY A 518 0.15 29.16 -32.11
C GLY A 518 -1.06 28.37 -31.65
N ARG A 519 -1.92 27.93 -32.59
CA ARG A 519 -2.90 26.88 -32.30
C ARG A 519 -2.25 25.52 -32.54
N TYR A 520 -2.47 24.58 -31.64
CA TYR A 520 -2.30 23.17 -31.96
C TYR A 520 -3.57 22.71 -32.66
N GLU A 521 -3.44 22.35 -33.92
CA GLU A 521 -4.48 21.73 -34.72
C GLU A 521 -3.90 20.40 -35.18
N PHE A 522 -4.58 19.29 -34.87
CA PHE A 522 -4.21 17.99 -35.42
C PHE A 522 -4.37 18.07 -36.93
N LEU A 523 -3.24 18.16 -37.65
CA LEU A 523 -3.20 18.18 -39.12
C LEU A 523 -3.82 16.92 -39.75
N ILE A 524 -3.86 15.85 -38.95
CA ILE A 524 -4.36 14.50 -39.22
C ILE A 524 -4.66 13.88 -37.83
N GLY A 525 -5.69 13.04 -37.72
CA GLY A 525 -5.91 12.24 -36.51
C GLY A 525 -4.74 11.26 -36.27
N GLY A 526 -4.21 11.22 -35.05
CA GLY A 526 -3.12 10.32 -34.67
C GLY A 526 -3.60 9.19 -33.77
N VAL A 527 -2.84 8.08 -33.71
CA VAL A 527 -3.11 6.95 -32.80
C VAL A 527 -2.87 7.35 -31.33
N VAL A 528 -1.93 8.28 -31.10
CA VAL A 528 -1.43 8.75 -29.80
C VAL A 528 -1.03 10.23 -29.94
N VAL A 529 -0.65 10.92 -28.86
CA VAL A 529 -0.01 12.26 -28.92
C VAL A 529 1.52 12.12 -28.88
N PRO A 530 2.23 12.14 -30.01
CA PRO A 530 3.63 11.73 -30.05
C PRO A 530 4.61 12.89 -29.84
N LEU A 531 5.82 12.58 -29.41
CA LEU A 531 6.96 13.49 -29.51
C LEU A 531 7.60 13.31 -30.90
N LEU A 532 7.84 14.42 -31.62
CA LEU A 532 8.71 14.41 -32.81
C LEU A 532 10.14 14.06 -32.36
N ALA A 533 10.61 12.87 -32.74
CA ALA A 533 11.95 12.42 -32.39
C ALA A 533 13.00 12.95 -33.37
N THR A 534 12.70 12.89 -34.66
CA THR A 534 13.57 13.40 -35.74
C THR A 534 12.79 13.53 -37.05
N VAL A 535 13.24 14.41 -37.94
CA VAL A 535 12.79 14.46 -39.34
C VAL A 535 13.81 13.70 -40.19
N GLY A 536 13.37 12.63 -40.83
CA GLY A 536 14.20 11.84 -41.71
C GLY A 536 14.56 12.60 -43.00
N ILE A 537 15.74 12.31 -43.54
CA ILE A 537 16.23 12.90 -44.82
C ILE A 537 15.31 12.52 -46.00
N ASN A 538 14.45 11.51 -45.82
CA ASN A 538 13.39 11.09 -46.73
C ASN A 538 12.13 11.99 -46.72
N GLY A 539 12.07 13.04 -45.90
CA GLY A 539 10.89 13.90 -45.76
C GLY A 539 9.77 13.30 -44.91
N LYS A 540 10.05 12.21 -44.18
CA LYS A 540 9.13 11.59 -43.24
C LYS A 540 9.49 11.94 -41.80
N VAL A 541 8.50 11.85 -40.92
CA VAL A 541 8.66 12.20 -39.51
C VAL A 541 8.65 10.93 -38.67
N ALA A 542 9.70 10.76 -37.86
CA ALA A 542 9.77 9.69 -36.88
C ALA A 542 9.16 10.18 -35.57
N PHE A 543 8.16 9.44 -35.11
CA PHE A 543 7.40 9.72 -33.90
C PHE A 543 7.72 8.67 -32.84
N LEU A 544 8.03 9.14 -31.63
CA LEU A 544 8.15 8.31 -30.45
C LEU A 544 6.94 8.56 -29.55
N GLU A 545 6.28 7.48 -29.17
CA GLU A 545 5.25 7.52 -28.14
C GLU A 545 5.88 7.67 -26.74
N LYS A 546 5.17 8.35 -25.84
CA LYS A 546 5.47 8.36 -24.41
C LYS A 546 4.35 7.65 -23.67
N TRP A 547 4.69 6.84 -22.67
CA TRP A 547 3.70 6.22 -21.78
C TRP A 547 2.73 7.26 -21.21
N GLY A 548 1.43 6.97 -21.26
CA GLY A 548 0.35 7.87 -20.81
C GLY A 548 -0.09 8.94 -21.81
N THR A 549 0.20 8.81 -23.12
CA THR A 549 -0.21 9.79 -24.16
C THR A 549 -1.27 9.31 -25.17
N SER A 550 -1.99 8.23 -24.86
CA SER A 550 -3.14 7.77 -25.67
C SER A 550 -4.35 7.43 -24.77
N GLU A 551 -5.50 7.19 -25.40
CA GLU A 551 -6.72 6.72 -24.76
C GLU A 551 -6.75 5.20 -24.48
N TYR A 552 -5.69 4.48 -24.88
CA TYR A 552 -5.51 3.04 -24.65
C TYR A 552 -4.37 2.81 -23.65
N GLU A 553 -4.65 2.09 -22.56
CA GLU A 553 -3.73 1.96 -21.41
C GLU A 553 -2.38 1.27 -21.70
N ASN A 554 -2.17 0.74 -22.91
CA ASN A 554 -0.95 0.02 -23.30
C ASN A 554 -0.52 0.24 -24.78
N SER A 555 -0.90 1.36 -25.39
CA SER A 555 -0.35 1.71 -26.72
C SER A 555 1.17 1.89 -26.65
N THR A 556 1.89 1.27 -27.59
CA THR A 556 3.34 1.38 -27.62
C THR A 556 3.92 1.22 -29.05
N GLY A 557 4.51 2.28 -29.61
CA GLY A 557 5.25 2.18 -30.88
C GLY A 557 6.30 3.27 -31.16
N ALA A 558 7.24 2.95 -32.04
CA ALA A 558 8.07 3.92 -32.76
C ALA A 558 7.60 3.93 -34.21
N TYR A 559 7.06 5.06 -34.68
CA TYR A 559 6.25 5.13 -35.89
C TYR A 559 6.85 6.06 -36.96
N GLU A 560 6.80 5.63 -38.23
CA GLU A 560 6.93 6.52 -39.38
C GLU A 560 5.56 7.09 -39.76
N LEU A 561 5.46 8.40 -39.99
CA LEU A 561 4.32 9.01 -40.68
C LEU A 561 4.65 9.26 -42.15
N ASP A 562 3.85 8.71 -43.06
CA ASP A 562 3.91 9.00 -44.49
C ASP A 562 2.92 10.11 -44.89
N LEU A 563 3.45 11.33 -45.05
CA LEU A 563 2.66 12.51 -45.44
C LEU A 563 1.97 12.38 -46.81
N SER A 564 2.38 11.43 -47.66
CA SER A 564 1.72 11.18 -48.96
C SER A 564 0.45 10.33 -48.84
N LEU A 565 0.21 9.71 -47.67
CA LEU A 565 -0.92 8.83 -47.37
C LEU A 565 -1.81 9.41 -46.26
N VAL A 566 -1.69 10.71 -45.97
CA VAL A 566 -2.38 11.41 -44.86
C VAL A 566 -3.92 11.30 -44.91
N ASP A 567 -4.49 11.10 -46.10
CA ASP A 567 -5.93 10.89 -46.31
C ASP A 567 -6.40 9.46 -45.97
N ASN A 568 -5.50 8.54 -45.59
CA ASN A 568 -5.81 7.15 -45.24
C ASN A 568 -5.04 6.71 -43.97
N PHE A 569 -5.73 6.80 -42.84
CA PHE A 569 -5.20 6.54 -41.49
C PHE A 569 -4.49 5.17 -41.37
N ASP A 570 -5.11 4.09 -41.88
CA ASP A 570 -4.59 2.72 -41.78
C ASP A 570 -3.28 2.49 -42.53
N LEU A 571 -2.92 3.38 -43.49
CA LEU A 571 -1.72 3.26 -44.31
C LEU A 571 -0.62 4.28 -43.95
N ALA A 572 -0.96 5.28 -43.13
CA ALA A 572 -0.13 6.43 -42.81
C ALA A 572 0.93 6.14 -41.72
N TRP A 573 0.68 5.19 -40.82
CA TRP A 573 1.48 4.90 -39.61
C TRP A 573 2.13 3.50 -39.65
N ARG A 574 3.44 3.35 -39.35
CA ARG A 574 4.17 2.04 -39.44
C ARG A 574 5.32 1.88 -38.45
N THR A 575 5.54 0.67 -37.93
CA THR A 575 6.67 0.28 -37.04
C THR A 575 7.99 0.11 -37.82
N MET A 576 9.17 0.35 -37.21
CA MET A 576 10.45 0.46 -37.95
C MET A 576 11.68 -0.26 -37.32
N HIS A 577 12.49 -0.92 -38.16
CA HIS A 577 13.86 -1.38 -37.89
C HIS A 577 14.80 -1.11 -39.09
N LEU A 578 16.06 -0.72 -38.87
CA LEU A 578 17.01 -0.48 -39.98
C LEU A 578 17.73 -1.76 -40.44
N LEU A 579 17.77 -1.99 -41.75
CA LEU A 579 18.48 -3.10 -42.39
C LEU A 579 19.91 -2.73 -42.83
N PRO A 580 20.84 -3.70 -42.91
CA PRO A 580 22.24 -3.47 -43.32
C PRO A 580 22.46 -2.87 -44.72
N ASP A 581 21.42 -2.80 -45.56
CA ASP A 581 21.47 -2.20 -46.90
C ASP A 581 20.89 -0.77 -46.95
N GLY A 582 20.49 -0.23 -45.80
CA GLY A 582 19.87 1.08 -45.67
C GLY A 582 18.34 1.08 -45.90
N ARG A 583 17.71 -0.07 -46.10
CA ARG A 583 16.24 -0.17 -46.10
C ARG A 583 15.70 -0.24 -44.66
N VAL A 584 14.39 -0.07 -44.50
CA VAL A 584 13.70 -0.20 -43.20
C VAL A 584 12.76 -1.40 -43.23
N LEU A 585 12.96 -2.37 -42.34
CA LEU A 585 12.06 -3.47 -42.07
C LEU A 585 10.86 -2.99 -41.23
N ILE A 586 9.67 -3.47 -41.57
CA ILE A 586 8.38 -3.20 -40.93
C ILE A 586 7.74 -4.56 -40.68
N SER A 587 7.22 -4.84 -39.47
CA SER A 587 6.68 -6.16 -39.15
C SER A 587 5.68 -6.16 -38.00
N GLY A 588 4.67 -7.04 -38.12
CA GLY A 588 3.77 -7.45 -37.05
C GLY A 588 2.54 -6.58 -36.80
N SER A 589 1.66 -7.08 -35.93
CA SER A 589 0.74 -6.34 -35.05
C SER A 589 0.57 -7.13 -33.75
N ASP A 590 -0.03 -6.50 -32.74
CA ASP A 590 -0.49 -7.16 -31.51
C ASP A 590 -1.42 -8.35 -31.84
N PRO A 591 -1.11 -9.58 -31.38
CA PRO A 591 -1.87 -10.78 -31.71
C PRO A 591 -3.15 -11.00 -30.88
N GLU A 592 -3.40 -10.23 -29.81
CA GLU A 592 -4.44 -10.58 -28.82
C GLU A 592 -5.65 -9.63 -28.75
N THR A 593 -5.74 -8.62 -29.63
CA THR A 593 -6.88 -7.67 -29.62
C THR A 593 -8.18 -8.29 -30.19
N PRO A 594 -9.26 -8.46 -29.40
CA PRO A 594 -10.49 -9.08 -29.89
C PRO A 594 -11.20 -8.22 -30.94
N GLY A 595 -11.44 -8.80 -32.12
CA GLY A 595 -12.17 -8.15 -33.22
C GLY A 595 -11.31 -7.63 -34.36
N TYR A 596 -9.98 -7.68 -34.25
CA TYR A 596 -9.04 -7.33 -35.31
C TYR A 596 -8.25 -8.56 -35.78
N PRO A 597 -7.94 -8.69 -37.08
CA PRO A 597 -7.13 -9.79 -37.59
C PRO A 597 -5.63 -9.58 -37.29
N GLU A 598 -4.93 -10.66 -36.94
CA GLU A 598 -3.47 -10.67 -36.74
C GLU A 598 -2.72 -10.22 -38.02
N GLU A 599 -1.77 -9.30 -37.88
CA GLU A 599 -0.91 -8.87 -38.99
C GLU A 599 0.39 -9.68 -39.04
N MET A 600 0.42 -10.65 -39.95
CA MET A 600 1.53 -11.58 -40.14
C MET A 600 2.52 -11.14 -41.24
N ARG A 601 2.30 -9.98 -41.87
CA ARG A 601 3.20 -9.46 -42.91
C ARG A 601 4.49 -8.90 -42.34
N VAL A 602 5.53 -9.05 -43.16
CA VAL A 602 6.82 -8.37 -43.01
C VAL A 602 7.05 -7.59 -44.30
N GLU A 603 7.13 -6.27 -44.19
CA GLU A 603 7.31 -5.33 -45.29
C GLU A 603 8.69 -4.65 -45.20
N VAL A 604 9.14 -4.06 -46.31
CA VAL A 604 10.38 -3.30 -46.34
C VAL A 604 10.15 -1.98 -47.05
N TYR A 605 10.30 -0.87 -46.32
CA TYR A 605 10.35 0.47 -46.89
C TYR A 605 11.74 0.73 -47.50
N ILE A 606 11.75 1.24 -48.73
CA ILE A 606 12.96 1.57 -49.49
C ILE A 606 13.08 3.11 -49.55
N PRO A 607 14.00 3.73 -48.78
CA PRO A 607 14.06 5.19 -48.71
C PRO A 607 14.54 5.85 -50.02
N PRO A 608 14.26 7.15 -50.24
CA PRO A 608 14.58 7.87 -51.48
C PRO A 608 16.05 7.83 -51.88
N TYR A 609 16.96 7.75 -50.90
CA TYR A 609 18.40 7.64 -51.14
C TYR A 609 18.84 6.33 -51.82
N LEU A 610 17.96 5.32 -51.89
CA LEU A 610 18.15 4.09 -52.67
C LEU A 610 17.34 4.07 -53.99
N THR A 611 16.30 4.90 -54.14
CA THR A 611 15.41 4.87 -55.31
C THR A 611 15.71 5.95 -56.35
N GLN A 612 16.52 6.96 -56.02
CA GLN A 612 16.90 8.05 -56.93
C GLN A 612 17.96 7.70 -57.98
N GLY A 613 18.39 6.42 -58.06
CA GLY A 613 19.34 5.93 -59.08
C GLY A 613 20.81 6.25 -58.80
N PHE A 614 21.14 6.75 -57.61
CA PHE A 614 22.53 6.88 -57.16
C PHE A 614 23.12 5.50 -56.81
N ILE A 615 24.42 5.33 -57.06
CA ILE A 615 25.17 4.10 -56.77
C ILE A 615 25.65 4.17 -55.32
N GLN A 616 25.27 3.19 -54.49
CA GLN A 616 25.74 3.14 -53.10
C GLN A 616 27.27 3.05 -53.01
N PRO A 617 27.92 3.82 -52.11
CA PRO A 617 29.34 3.68 -51.85
C PRO A 617 29.64 2.30 -51.25
N ASN A 618 30.88 1.85 -51.38
CA ASN A 618 31.35 0.60 -50.77
C ASN A 618 32.35 0.91 -49.64
N VAL A 619 32.30 0.12 -48.56
CA VAL A 619 33.22 0.20 -47.43
C VAL A 619 33.64 -1.19 -47.00
N SER A 620 34.94 -1.39 -46.82
CA SER A 620 35.51 -2.59 -46.20
C SER A 620 36.21 -2.22 -44.90
N VAL A 621 35.98 -3.03 -43.86
CA VAL A 621 36.61 -2.95 -42.55
C VAL A 621 37.53 -4.16 -42.39
N GLU A 622 38.77 -3.96 -41.96
CA GLU A 622 39.76 -5.05 -41.81
C GLU A 622 39.71 -5.73 -40.44
N GLN A 623 39.32 -4.98 -39.41
CA GLN A 623 39.18 -5.45 -38.03
C GLN A 623 37.81 -5.05 -37.50
N ASN A 624 37.00 -6.04 -37.14
CA ASN A 624 35.62 -5.81 -36.67
C ASN A 624 35.53 -5.61 -35.15
N ASP A 625 36.58 -5.92 -34.39
CA ASP A 625 36.64 -5.79 -32.93
C ASP A 625 37.41 -4.53 -32.51
N TRP A 626 36.70 -3.57 -31.92
CA TRP A 626 37.19 -2.23 -31.62
C TRP A 626 37.25 -1.97 -30.11
N ASP A 627 38.43 -1.61 -29.63
CA ASP A 627 38.66 -1.09 -28.28
C ASP A 627 38.20 0.37 -28.18
N TYR A 628 37.78 0.79 -26.98
CA TYR A 628 37.41 2.18 -26.73
C TYR A 628 38.58 3.13 -26.97
N GLY A 629 38.34 4.20 -27.75
CA GLY A 629 39.37 5.16 -28.15
C GLY A 629 40.44 4.62 -29.11
N GLY A 630 40.33 3.36 -29.55
CA GLY A 630 41.19 2.80 -30.60
C GLY A 630 40.96 3.45 -31.96
N THR A 631 41.92 3.27 -32.87
CA THR A 631 41.85 3.82 -34.24
C THR A 631 41.94 2.69 -35.27
N TYR A 632 40.98 2.65 -36.20
CA TYR A 632 40.78 1.52 -37.10
C TYR A 632 40.71 1.95 -38.56
N THR A 633 41.31 1.15 -39.44
CA THR A 633 41.36 1.44 -40.88
C THR A 633 40.12 0.90 -41.58
N ILE A 634 39.51 1.76 -42.39
CA ILE A 634 38.49 1.40 -43.39
C ILE A 634 38.98 1.79 -44.78
N THR A 635 38.60 1.05 -45.81
CA THR A 635 38.80 1.44 -47.21
C THR A 635 37.46 1.73 -47.86
N VAL A 636 37.36 2.87 -48.54
CA VAL A 636 36.10 3.38 -49.12
C VAL A 636 36.17 3.49 -50.64
N THR A 637 35.04 3.26 -51.30
CA THR A 637 34.82 3.58 -52.71
C THR A 637 33.61 4.47 -52.82
N LEU A 638 33.83 5.72 -53.21
CA LEU A 638 32.83 6.77 -53.34
C LEU A 638 32.47 6.98 -54.81
N TYR A 639 31.22 7.38 -55.08
CA TYR A 639 30.65 7.58 -56.42
C TYR A 639 29.96 8.94 -56.59
N GLN A 640 29.59 9.64 -55.51
CA GLN A 640 28.93 10.95 -55.56
C GLN A 640 29.86 12.09 -55.09
N GLY A 641 30.62 11.89 -54.01
CA GLY A 641 31.47 12.90 -53.38
C GLY A 641 32.94 12.48 -53.26
N THR A 642 33.62 13.13 -52.32
CA THR A 642 35.02 12.85 -51.94
C THR A 642 35.13 12.55 -50.44
N THR A 643 36.28 12.04 -50.00
CA THR A 643 36.57 11.77 -48.59
C THR A 643 36.52 13.01 -47.69
N ASP A 644 36.70 14.22 -48.25
CA ASP A 644 36.51 15.50 -47.53
C ASP A 644 35.02 15.83 -47.27
N THR A 645 34.10 15.18 -48.00
CA THR A 645 32.65 15.45 -47.97
C THR A 645 31.80 14.29 -47.44
N MET A 646 32.38 13.09 -47.34
CA MET A 646 31.69 11.91 -46.82
C MET A 646 31.48 12.03 -45.30
N ARG A 647 30.64 11.15 -44.75
CA ARG A 647 30.52 10.96 -43.30
C ARG A 647 30.60 9.47 -42.95
N VAL A 648 31.23 9.15 -41.84
CA VAL A 648 31.16 7.80 -41.24
C VAL A 648 30.13 7.86 -40.11
N SER A 649 29.25 6.85 -40.03
CA SER A 649 28.29 6.72 -38.92
C SER A 649 28.24 5.30 -38.39
N LEU A 650 28.23 5.17 -37.07
CA LEU A 650 28.03 3.93 -36.33
C LEU A 650 26.61 3.95 -35.75
N LEU A 651 25.77 3.00 -36.16
CA LEU A 651 24.43 2.81 -35.60
C LEU A 651 24.43 1.56 -34.72
N ALA A 652 24.18 1.72 -33.42
CA ALA A 652 24.16 0.60 -32.50
C ALA A 652 23.09 -0.44 -32.86
N ALA A 653 23.36 -1.71 -32.58
CA ALA A 653 22.38 -2.79 -32.70
C ALA A 653 21.15 -2.50 -31.84
N THR A 654 19.97 -2.76 -32.39
CA THR A 654 18.69 -2.42 -31.78
C THR A 654 17.84 -3.64 -31.55
N SER A 655 17.15 -3.68 -30.41
CA SER A 655 15.94 -4.49 -30.23
C SER A 655 14.75 -3.53 -30.20
N SER A 656 13.66 -3.86 -30.88
CA SER A 656 12.42 -3.08 -30.83
C SER A 656 11.28 -3.97 -30.42
N THR A 657 10.58 -3.57 -29.38
CA THR A 657 9.36 -4.23 -28.91
C THR A 657 8.59 -3.24 -28.04
N HIS A 658 7.27 -3.32 -28.02
CA HIS A 658 6.42 -2.47 -27.20
C HIS A 658 6.85 -0.99 -27.24
N GLY A 659 6.95 -0.41 -28.45
CA GLY A 659 7.34 0.99 -28.68
C GLY A 659 8.72 1.45 -28.23
N ASN A 660 9.47 0.58 -27.55
CA ASN A 660 10.80 0.85 -27.09
C ASN A 660 11.79 0.32 -28.13
N ASN A 661 12.68 1.19 -28.59
CA ASN A 661 13.80 0.81 -29.46
C ASN A 661 15.10 0.81 -28.64
N MET A 662 15.30 -0.28 -27.89
CA MET A 662 16.41 -0.45 -26.96
C MET A 662 17.75 -0.49 -27.69
N GLY A 663 18.70 0.32 -27.23
CA GLY A 663 20.05 0.43 -27.79
C GLY A 663 20.19 1.43 -28.93
N SER A 664 19.09 1.98 -29.47
CA SER A 664 19.12 2.86 -30.65
C SER A 664 19.95 4.13 -30.43
N ARG A 665 21.13 4.18 -31.06
CA ARG A 665 22.01 5.36 -31.09
C ARG A 665 22.77 5.46 -32.39
N THR A 666 22.87 6.68 -32.90
CA THR A 666 23.75 7.05 -34.00
C THR A 666 24.95 7.83 -33.46
N ILE A 667 26.15 7.41 -33.82
CA ILE A 667 27.42 8.06 -33.47
C ILE A 667 28.12 8.43 -34.77
N PHE A 668 28.62 9.67 -34.87
CA PHE A 668 29.50 10.10 -35.96
C PHE A 668 30.93 10.14 -35.40
N PRO A 669 31.74 9.07 -35.57
CA PRO A 669 33.12 9.06 -35.09
C PRO A 669 33.97 10.10 -35.84
N GLU A 670 35.03 10.57 -35.18
CA GLU A 670 36.11 11.29 -35.84
C GLU A 670 36.82 10.35 -36.83
N PHE A 671 37.20 10.87 -37.99
CA PHE A 671 37.99 10.13 -38.97
C PHE A 671 38.93 11.06 -39.74
N SER A 672 39.98 10.49 -40.32
CA SER A 672 40.86 11.17 -41.28
C SER A 672 41.19 10.23 -42.44
N CYS A 673 41.46 10.77 -43.62
CA CYS A 673 41.68 9.97 -44.83
C CYS A 673 42.98 10.33 -45.55
N ASN A 674 43.59 9.33 -46.18
CA ASN A 674 44.70 9.48 -47.13
C ASN A 674 44.32 8.74 -48.41
N GLY A 675 43.82 9.47 -49.41
CA GLY A 675 43.14 8.88 -50.56
C GLY A 675 41.88 8.13 -50.10
N ASN A 676 41.73 6.89 -50.56
CA ASN A 676 40.57 6.03 -50.27
C ASN A 676 40.69 5.23 -48.96
N THR A 677 41.79 5.36 -48.23
CA THR A 677 42.01 4.67 -46.95
C THR A 677 41.84 5.68 -45.82
N CYS A 678 40.96 5.36 -44.88
CA CYS A 678 40.57 6.26 -43.79
C CYS A 678 40.75 5.58 -42.43
N THR A 679 41.25 6.34 -41.46
CA THR A 679 41.38 5.94 -40.07
C THR A 679 40.24 6.56 -39.27
N VAL A 680 39.43 5.71 -38.63
CA VAL A 680 38.28 6.08 -37.80
C VAL A 680 38.62 5.88 -36.34
N THR A 681 38.30 6.87 -35.49
CA THR A 681 38.48 6.77 -34.03
C THR A 681 37.23 6.21 -33.38
N ALA A 682 37.37 5.10 -32.65
CA ALA A 682 36.29 4.47 -31.91
C ALA A 682 35.80 5.37 -30.74
N PRO A 683 34.54 5.23 -30.27
CA PRO A 683 34.03 5.95 -29.11
C PRO A 683 34.94 5.81 -27.88
N PRO A 684 35.09 6.85 -27.05
CA PRO A 684 36.17 6.92 -26.05
C PRO A 684 35.96 6.04 -24.80
N ASN A 685 34.75 5.58 -24.50
CA ASN A 685 34.43 4.73 -23.35
C ASN A 685 32.99 4.19 -23.39
N GLN A 686 32.67 3.26 -22.48
CA GLN A 686 31.36 2.64 -22.29
C GLN A 686 30.21 3.62 -21.99
N TYR A 687 30.47 4.77 -21.39
CA TYR A 687 29.44 5.78 -21.10
C TYR A 687 29.03 6.54 -22.37
N VAL A 688 29.98 6.73 -23.30
CA VAL A 688 29.71 7.28 -24.63
C VAL A 688 29.23 6.21 -25.61
N SER A 689 29.58 4.94 -25.47
CA SER A 689 29.08 3.84 -26.30
C SER A 689 29.07 2.56 -25.48
N PRO A 690 27.92 2.10 -24.96
CA PRO A 690 27.86 0.84 -24.23
C PRO A 690 28.37 -0.33 -25.09
N PRO A 691 28.94 -1.40 -24.48
CA PRO A 691 29.43 -2.55 -25.22
C PRO A 691 28.34 -3.12 -26.15
N ALA A 692 28.56 -3.05 -27.47
CA ALA A 692 27.56 -3.42 -28.46
C ALA A 692 28.14 -3.61 -29.87
N TRP A 693 27.41 -4.38 -30.68
CA TRP A 693 27.55 -4.37 -32.14
C TRP A 693 27.00 -3.06 -32.73
N HIS A 694 27.65 -2.55 -33.78
CA HIS A 694 27.28 -1.32 -34.47
C HIS A 694 27.38 -1.52 -35.99
N GLN A 695 26.39 -1.05 -36.74
CA GLN A 695 26.43 -0.92 -38.20
C GLN A 695 27.25 0.32 -38.56
N LEU A 696 28.44 0.12 -39.14
CA LEU A 696 29.27 1.18 -39.73
C LEU A 696 28.80 1.42 -41.17
N PHE A 697 28.22 2.59 -41.41
CA PHE A 697 27.90 3.10 -42.73
C PHE A 697 28.88 4.20 -43.16
N VAL A 698 29.20 4.24 -44.45
CA VAL A 698 29.79 5.40 -45.11
C VAL A 698 28.69 6.09 -45.90
N LEU A 699 28.51 7.38 -45.65
CA LEU A 699 27.50 8.22 -46.30
C LEU A 699 28.20 9.06 -47.38
N ASP A 700 27.83 8.81 -48.64
CA ASP A 700 28.36 9.51 -49.80
C ASP A 700 27.26 10.37 -50.43
N GLY A 701 27.34 11.68 -50.22
CA GLY A 701 26.25 12.60 -50.54
C GLY A 701 24.93 12.16 -49.86
N PRO A 702 23.85 11.89 -50.62
CA PRO A 702 22.58 11.42 -50.06
C PRO A 702 22.57 9.93 -49.69
N THR A 703 23.52 9.13 -50.17
CA THR A 703 23.38 7.67 -50.26
C THR A 703 24.31 6.92 -49.28
N PRO A 704 23.78 6.00 -48.45
CA PRO A 704 24.59 5.17 -47.56
C PRO A 704 25.18 3.96 -48.28
N SER A 705 26.31 3.47 -47.79
CA SER A 705 26.85 2.14 -48.15
C SER A 705 25.93 1.02 -47.67
N HIS A 706 26.25 -0.23 -48.03
CA HIS A 706 25.91 -1.34 -47.13
C HIS A 706 26.75 -1.20 -45.84
N SER A 707 26.16 -1.50 -44.69
CA SER A 707 26.88 -1.43 -43.42
C SER A 707 27.88 -2.57 -43.26
N GLN A 708 29.04 -2.28 -42.67
CA GLN A 708 29.91 -3.28 -42.07
C GLN A 708 29.70 -3.30 -40.57
N TRP A 709 29.56 -4.48 -39.96
CA TRP A 709 29.33 -4.56 -38.52
C TRP A 709 30.64 -4.55 -37.74
N VAL A 710 30.73 -3.68 -36.74
CA VAL A 710 31.85 -3.63 -35.78
C VAL A 710 31.34 -3.80 -34.36
N ARG A 711 32.08 -4.52 -33.52
CA ARG A 711 31.80 -4.70 -32.09
C ARG A 711 32.70 -3.76 -31.31
N ILE A 712 32.12 -2.90 -30.49
CA ILE A 712 32.84 -1.90 -29.71
C ILE A 712 32.72 -2.27 -28.23
N GLY A 713 33.85 -2.31 -27.52
CA GLY A 713 33.86 -2.45 -26.06
C GLY A 713 33.81 -3.87 -25.50
N GLY A 714 34.19 -4.89 -26.29
CA GLY A 714 34.23 -6.29 -25.87
C GLY A 714 32.99 -7.09 -26.28
N ASP A 715 32.80 -8.25 -25.66
CA ASP A 715 31.78 -9.24 -26.04
C ASP A 715 30.61 -9.30 -25.04
N PRO A 716 29.63 -8.38 -25.10
CA PRO A 716 28.52 -8.31 -24.13
C PRO A 716 27.57 -9.52 -24.20
N GLY A 717 27.57 -10.24 -25.31
CA GLY A 717 26.79 -11.48 -25.46
C GLY A 717 27.49 -12.71 -24.90
N GLU A 718 28.75 -12.60 -24.47
CA GLU A 718 29.61 -13.73 -24.13
C GLU A 718 29.60 -14.84 -25.19
N LEU A 719 29.65 -14.49 -26.49
CA LEU A 719 29.54 -15.42 -27.62
C LEU A 719 30.60 -16.55 -27.61
N GLY A 720 31.71 -16.36 -26.89
CA GLY A 720 32.69 -17.41 -26.59
C GLY A 720 32.19 -18.52 -25.63
N ASN A 721 31.18 -18.22 -24.81
CA ASN A 721 30.52 -19.17 -23.88
C ASN A 721 29.29 -19.86 -24.51
N TRP A 722 28.88 -19.48 -25.72
CA TRP A 722 27.73 -20.08 -26.40
C TRP A 722 28.06 -21.49 -26.91
N PRO A 723 27.09 -22.42 -26.99
CA PRO A 723 27.36 -23.80 -27.37
C PRO A 723 27.96 -23.91 -28.77
N ASP A 724 29.15 -24.51 -28.89
CA ASP A 724 29.83 -24.73 -30.17
C ASP A 724 29.46 -26.10 -30.76
N PHE A 725 28.17 -26.30 -31.03
CA PHE A 725 27.67 -27.54 -31.64
C PHE A 725 27.58 -27.41 -33.18
N PRO A 726 27.79 -28.49 -33.96
CA PRO A 726 27.73 -28.44 -35.42
C PRO A 726 26.37 -28.05 -36.02
N ASP A 727 25.30 -28.17 -35.24
CA ASP A 727 23.92 -27.78 -35.57
C ASP A 727 23.52 -26.42 -34.99
N PHE A 728 24.40 -25.77 -34.23
CA PHE A 728 24.16 -24.46 -33.63
C PHE A 728 25.01 -23.37 -34.27
N THR A 729 24.41 -22.58 -35.17
CA THR A 729 25.05 -21.37 -35.70
C THR A 729 25.04 -20.28 -34.62
N ARG A 730 26.20 -20.06 -33.98
CA ARG A 730 26.39 -18.96 -33.03
C ARG A 730 25.97 -17.62 -33.68
N PRO A 731 25.06 -16.83 -33.07
CA PRO A 731 24.61 -15.57 -33.66
C PRO A 731 25.71 -14.51 -33.55
N GLY A 732 26.50 -14.44 -34.62
CA GLY A 732 27.47 -13.41 -34.90
C GLY A 732 27.42 -13.09 -36.39
N VAL A 733 27.79 -11.86 -36.73
CA VAL A 733 27.81 -11.33 -38.11
C VAL A 733 29.00 -11.85 -38.95
N GLY A 734 29.58 -12.96 -38.52
CA GLY A 734 30.76 -13.63 -39.08
C GLY A 734 31.33 -14.63 -38.06
N PRO A 735 32.24 -15.53 -38.48
CA PRO A 735 33.05 -16.32 -37.55
C PRO A 735 33.97 -15.40 -36.72
N LEU A 736 34.19 -15.80 -35.46
CA LEU A 736 35.24 -15.25 -34.57
C LEU A 736 36.63 -15.74 -35.00
#